data_AF-A0A7C5TDD6-F1
#
_entry.id   AF-A0A7C5TDD6-F1
#
_cell.length_a   1.000
_cell.length_b   1.000
_cell.length_c   1.000
_cell.angle_alpha   90.00
_cell.angle_beta   90.00
_cell.angle_gamma   90.00
#
_symmetry.space_group_name_H-M   'P 1'
#
loop_
_entity.id
_entity.type
_entity.pdbx_description
1 polymer ?
#
loop_
_entity_poly.entity_id
_entity_poly.type
_entity_poly.pdbx_seq_one_letter_code
_entity_poly.pdbx_strand_id
1 'polypeptide(L)'
;MTIKGIIPITLLLIVAILLTPAIFAQSTCPYTVTFNVTPTSGPAYITVSISGIPQGHEVYLHWGIEPYPQGPWSNVTDTLMSWNGENYTVTIGPFKPGTWVAWVFHDATTNTWINYQCVPFWNWNVDVNPPNAGYTWAYVYPNGSILITMLGRAPDNILLWYGLTSGPGNVPWYTTSGSPGAMNASMTFNPLWGNYSVMIGPFKPGQWVQWVYWDTTTNTWLHCSTNLVAPGTTVECTPNGNFAIQDVYSPLIFVNATYSRYVYLVGQNATVYVLFNNEYGQTLTVNITLYIGNYVFNYYNVTIAPGYSTIPLNFTVNMPQGIYTPFLAVYGLGTVLTQASLPNLYVLNTTGKPPISLVIVWNMHQPLYIEPNGTWEQAWTLLHTCHDFLWNNIWVGAYELQAMLINEYNVSVTIDFTPVLLYQWETILTEKSFPYSPVWPSPSQLNVNLTQCIEAINYTVNLYRELAQEGKVEILTVPFYHPLQPIIYDNGWSSDLLAQIIMGEEMTREVFGVNATGAWTPEMAFNMGLVHLYNETGIEFTVLDTQAFLPYVTVVNGTPTPYGPIIVEDSTGEQLIVLFRDTDLSNAFAFSYFSQSPQVTARELIHYLARIYMNNPGAVVVVALDGENPLIFNPTTGPADLQAIYQVLSEYQGTWFITQTASEAIETHKPVAVVTNLPETSWALNLNNWNNGYPGKTEIWYSLAFAREYLVAFTKAVGAQTSPVVPLPFNTTPNSTNPIYTLWNYLYIAEGSDWTWQTGPPNYGPAWFKQQALTYTDAIINTIKGWLQQVKLVRYVVKDDVVVLKIYNGLNYTLYVTLVVSNSTYTITKPIILKPHHINTIPIRGIENATTVQLYSPVNNNELGGHPIPINQYGFALITYKLSPGNSQAASNQVSTLNNLYVGMVITLITLSIIIPLMLRRLI
;
A
#
# COMPACT_ATOMS: atom_id res chain seq x y z
N MET A 1 20.22 27.63 34.52
CA MET A 1 21.67 27.42 34.32
C MET A 1 21.84 26.44 33.17
N THR A 2 21.82 26.88 31.90
CA THR A 2 22.98 27.22 31.01
C THR A 2 23.83 25.98 30.66
N ILE A 3 23.96 25.49 29.42
CA ILE A 3 23.94 26.10 28.06
C ILE A 3 23.54 25.06 26.98
N LYS A 4 22.88 25.59 25.95
CA LYS A 4 22.57 25.12 24.57
C LYS A 4 23.37 23.96 23.97
N GLY A 5 22.69 23.10 23.18
CA GLY A 5 23.27 22.44 22.00
C GLY A 5 22.59 21.16 21.47
N ILE A 6 21.67 21.34 20.51
CA ILE A 6 21.39 20.47 19.33
C ILE A 6 20.65 19.12 19.54
N ILE A 7 19.46 19.12 18.93
CA ILE A 7 18.49 18.04 18.63
C ILE A 7 18.83 17.43 17.24
N PRO A 8 18.38 16.21 16.93
CA PRO A 8 19.24 15.12 16.49
C PRO A 8 19.10 14.73 15.00
N ILE A 9 20.19 14.23 14.41
CA ILE A 9 20.22 13.58 13.08
C ILE A 9 20.36 12.08 13.30
N THR A 10 19.25 11.45 13.68
CA THR A 10 19.05 9.99 13.69
C THR A 10 18.16 9.63 12.51
N LEU A 11 18.67 9.79 11.28
CA LEU A 11 18.25 8.97 10.12
C LEU A 11 19.27 9.02 8.96
N LEU A 12 20.56 9.09 9.30
CA LEU A 12 21.67 8.64 8.44
C LEU A 12 22.41 7.45 9.06
N LEU A 13 21.87 6.91 10.17
CA LEU A 13 22.43 5.78 10.92
C LEU A 13 22.08 4.40 10.34
N ILE A 14 21.27 4.28 9.29
CA ILE A 14 20.93 2.96 8.68
C ILE A 14 21.67 2.70 7.36
N VAL A 15 22.36 3.69 6.79
CA VAL A 15 23.23 3.48 5.61
C VAL A 15 24.70 3.85 5.87
N ALA A 16 25.03 4.47 7.02
CA ALA A 16 26.40 4.75 7.44
C ALA A 16 26.90 3.91 8.64
N ILE A 17 26.16 2.87 9.08
CA ILE A 17 26.64 1.84 10.04
C ILE A 17 27.12 0.56 9.32
N LEU A 18 27.16 0.54 7.98
CA LEU A 18 27.81 -0.53 7.21
C LEU A 18 29.26 -0.22 6.81
N LEU A 19 29.82 0.94 7.21
CA LEU A 19 31.20 1.34 6.86
C LEU A 19 31.95 2.09 7.99
N THR A 20 31.61 1.87 9.26
CA THR A 20 32.67 1.80 10.27
C THR A 20 33.07 0.33 10.36
N PRO A 21 34.38 0.00 10.47
CA PRO A 21 34.74 -1.37 10.78
C PRO A 21 34.00 -1.65 12.08
N ALA A 22 33.03 -2.56 12.03
CA ALA A 22 32.71 -3.31 13.20
C ALA A 22 34.08 -3.67 13.77
N ILE A 23 34.28 -3.37 15.05
CA ILE A 23 35.16 -4.19 15.85
C ILE A 23 34.45 -5.55 15.86
N PHE A 24 34.48 -6.23 14.70
CA PHE A 24 34.59 -7.65 14.64
C PHE A 24 35.78 -7.86 15.58
N ALA A 25 35.51 -8.42 16.74
CA ALA A 25 36.37 -9.49 17.18
C ALA A 25 36.59 -10.31 15.90
N GLN A 26 37.74 -10.13 15.24
CA GLN A 26 38.15 -10.99 14.15
C GLN A 26 38.10 -12.37 14.81
N SER A 27 36.99 -13.08 14.58
CA SER A 27 36.96 -14.51 14.76
C SER A 27 37.96 -14.99 13.74
N THR A 28 39.22 -15.06 14.14
CA THR A 28 40.29 -15.63 13.34
C THR A 28 39.78 -16.99 12.94
N CYS A 29 39.44 -17.15 11.65
CA CYS A 29 39.00 -18.44 11.13
C CYS A 29 40.11 -19.43 11.50
N PRO A 30 39.85 -20.41 12.39
CA PRO A 30 40.90 -21.15 13.08
C PRO A 30 41.57 -22.20 12.18
N TYR A 31 41.23 -22.19 10.89
CA TYR A 31 41.67 -23.15 9.90
C TYR A 31 42.71 -22.53 8.99
N THR A 32 43.80 -23.24 8.74
CA THR A 32 44.78 -22.87 7.71
C THR A 32 44.61 -23.81 6.53
N VAL A 33 44.35 -23.24 5.34
CA VAL A 33 44.20 -24.01 4.10
C VAL A 33 45.40 -23.73 3.21
N THR A 34 46.04 -24.80 2.75
CA THR A 34 47.08 -24.75 1.73
C THR A 34 46.67 -25.64 0.57
N PHE A 35 47.14 -25.31 -0.63
CA PHE A 35 46.96 -26.17 -1.79
C PHE A 35 48.20 -26.10 -2.67
N ASN A 36 48.37 -27.08 -3.54
CA ASN A 36 49.43 -27.09 -4.54
C ASN A 36 48.90 -27.65 -5.86
N VAL A 37 49.40 -27.13 -6.99
CA VAL A 37 49.00 -27.53 -8.34
C VAL A 37 50.20 -28.16 -9.06
N THR A 38 50.10 -29.45 -9.41
CA THR A 38 51.21 -30.18 -10.05
C THR A 38 50.73 -31.14 -11.15
N PRO A 39 51.45 -31.29 -12.28
CA PRO A 39 52.66 -30.57 -12.66
C PRO A 39 52.43 -29.09 -13.00
N THR A 40 53.55 -28.38 -13.05
CA THR A 40 53.72 -26.93 -13.24
C THR A 40 53.33 -26.43 -14.65
N SER A 41 53.02 -27.36 -15.58
CA SER A 41 52.50 -27.10 -16.93
C SER A 41 51.63 -28.27 -17.40
N GLY A 42 50.70 -28.02 -18.33
CA GLY A 42 49.76 -29.03 -18.83
C GLY A 42 48.65 -29.37 -17.83
N PRO A 43 47.89 -30.47 -18.05
CA PRO A 43 46.87 -30.91 -17.10
C PRO A 43 47.47 -31.23 -15.72
N ALA A 44 46.85 -30.74 -14.65
CA ALA A 44 47.41 -30.81 -13.30
C ALA A 44 46.41 -31.22 -12.24
N TYR A 45 46.92 -31.85 -11.19
CA TYR A 45 46.19 -32.20 -9.98
C TYR A 45 46.30 -31.06 -8.96
N ILE A 46 45.25 -30.90 -8.15
CA ILE A 46 45.24 -30.00 -7.01
C ILE A 46 45.29 -30.86 -5.74
N THR A 47 46.32 -30.68 -4.93
CA THR A 47 46.39 -31.25 -3.58
C THR A 47 46.00 -30.17 -2.59
N VAL A 48 44.91 -30.39 -1.84
CA VAL A 48 44.36 -29.44 -0.86
C VAL A 48 44.54 -30.01 0.54
N SER A 49 45.01 -29.18 1.47
CA SER A 49 45.18 -29.51 2.88
C SER A 49 44.51 -28.47 3.77
N ILE A 50 43.81 -28.92 4.83
CA ILE A 50 43.23 -28.07 5.88
C ILE A 50 43.72 -28.51 7.26
N SER A 51 44.21 -27.54 8.03
CA SER A 51 44.60 -27.70 9.44
C SER A 51 43.58 -27.05 10.37
N GLY A 52 43.58 -27.43 11.65
CA GLY A 52 42.69 -26.87 12.68
C GLY A 52 41.41 -27.67 12.94
N ILE A 53 41.16 -28.75 12.18
CA ILE A 53 40.09 -29.71 12.46
C ILE A 53 40.66 -30.85 13.33
N PRO A 54 39.99 -31.27 14.43
CA PRO A 54 40.48 -32.35 15.28
C PRO A 54 40.65 -33.68 14.54
N GLN A 55 41.61 -34.50 15.00
CA GLN A 55 41.81 -35.85 14.48
C GLN A 55 40.58 -36.74 14.78
N GLY A 56 40.18 -37.55 13.79
CA GLY A 56 39.07 -38.50 13.90
C GLY A 56 37.73 -37.98 13.38
N HIS A 57 37.69 -36.73 12.90
CA HIS A 57 36.55 -36.18 12.19
C HIS A 57 36.50 -36.74 10.75
N GLU A 58 35.28 -36.89 10.25
CA GLU A 58 34.99 -37.22 8.86
C GLU A 58 34.85 -35.93 8.05
N VAL A 59 35.89 -35.59 7.27
CA VAL A 59 35.98 -34.32 6.55
C VAL A 59 35.93 -34.54 5.04
N TYR A 60 35.02 -33.85 4.37
CA TYR A 60 34.88 -33.86 2.91
C TYR A 60 35.39 -32.55 2.32
N LEU A 61 36.13 -32.67 1.20
CA LEU A 61 36.32 -31.55 0.28
C LEU A 61 35.12 -31.54 -0.68
N HIS A 62 34.28 -30.52 -0.57
CA HIS A 62 33.16 -30.29 -1.47
C HIS A 62 33.63 -29.35 -2.57
N TRP A 63 33.74 -29.82 -3.81
CA TRP A 63 34.37 -29.06 -4.89
C TRP A 63 33.64 -29.18 -6.23
N GLY A 64 33.82 -28.20 -7.11
CA GLY A 64 33.23 -28.16 -8.44
C GLY A 64 34.02 -27.30 -9.42
N ILE A 65 33.58 -27.31 -10.68
CA ILE A 65 34.13 -26.46 -11.76
C ILE A 65 33.21 -25.27 -11.94
N GLU A 66 33.77 -24.06 -11.94
CA GLU A 66 33.03 -22.82 -12.16
C GLU A 66 33.43 -22.16 -13.49
N PRO A 67 32.57 -21.35 -14.13
CA PRO A 67 32.93 -20.62 -15.34
C PRO A 67 33.85 -19.41 -15.09
N TYR A 68 33.89 -18.92 -13.84
CA TYR A 68 34.69 -17.81 -13.34
C TYR A 68 34.64 -17.84 -11.79
N PRO A 69 35.56 -17.14 -11.07
CA PRO A 69 35.59 -17.09 -9.61
C PRO A 69 34.23 -16.74 -8.97
N GLN A 70 33.82 -17.51 -7.97
CA GLN A 70 32.52 -17.37 -7.26
C GLN A 70 31.30 -17.55 -8.19
N GLY A 71 31.47 -18.27 -9.29
CA GLY A 71 30.42 -18.58 -10.25
C GLY A 71 29.56 -19.77 -9.83
N PRO A 72 28.50 -20.11 -10.58
CA PRO A 72 27.74 -21.33 -10.34
C PRO A 72 28.61 -22.57 -10.61
N TRP A 73 28.58 -23.54 -9.69
CA TRP A 73 29.39 -24.75 -9.81
C TRP A 73 28.72 -25.79 -10.73
N SER A 74 29.56 -26.49 -11.48
CA SER A 74 29.24 -27.66 -12.29
C SER A 74 30.12 -28.84 -11.86
N ASN A 75 29.71 -30.07 -12.14
CA ASN A 75 30.46 -31.29 -11.76
C ASN A 75 30.80 -31.37 -10.27
N VAL A 76 29.87 -30.94 -9.41
CA VAL A 76 30.05 -30.89 -7.95
C VAL A 76 30.26 -32.29 -7.38
N THR A 77 31.31 -32.45 -6.58
CA THR A 77 31.74 -33.73 -6.00
C THR A 77 32.19 -33.55 -4.56
N ASP A 78 31.78 -34.45 -3.67
CA ASP A 78 32.32 -34.59 -2.32
C ASP A 78 33.43 -35.65 -2.32
N THR A 79 34.64 -35.26 -1.90
CA THR A 79 35.78 -36.18 -1.81
C THR A 79 36.27 -36.27 -0.38
N LEU A 80 36.22 -37.48 0.19
CA LEU A 80 36.67 -37.73 1.56
C LEU A 80 38.17 -37.42 1.69
N MET A 81 38.52 -36.63 2.71
CA MET A 81 39.90 -36.25 3.00
C MET A 81 40.56 -37.24 3.96
N SER A 82 41.87 -37.45 3.80
CA SER A 82 42.66 -38.33 4.67
C SER A 82 43.48 -37.53 5.68
N TRP A 83 43.44 -37.93 6.95
CA TRP A 83 44.34 -37.40 7.98
C TRP A 83 45.77 -37.87 7.74
N ASN A 84 46.71 -36.94 7.54
CA ASN A 84 48.12 -37.27 7.24
C ASN A 84 49.04 -37.23 8.47
N GLY A 85 48.48 -37.08 9.68
CA GLY A 85 49.22 -36.91 10.93
C GLY A 85 49.18 -35.48 11.48
N GLU A 86 48.93 -34.49 10.61
CA GLU A 86 48.89 -33.07 10.97
C GLU A 86 47.65 -32.36 10.41
N ASN A 87 47.27 -32.67 9.16
CA ASN A 87 46.21 -32.01 8.41
C ASN A 87 45.31 -33.04 7.70
N TYR A 88 44.08 -32.65 7.36
CA TYR A 88 43.26 -33.39 6.40
C TYR A 88 43.69 -33.00 4.99
N THR A 89 44.03 -33.98 4.14
CA THR A 89 44.55 -33.75 2.79
C THR A 89 43.85 -34.62 1.76
N VAL A 90 43.66 -34.09 0.56
CA VAL A 90 43.12 -34.81 -0.61
C VAL A 90 43.73 -34.28 -1.90
N THR A 91 43.84 -35.13 -2.92
CA THR A 91 44.27 -34.76 -4.27
C THR A 91 43.14 -35.00 -5.26
N ILE A 92 42.77 -33.98 -6.03
CA ILE A 92 41.67 -33.99 -7.00
C ILE A 92 42.19 -33.60 -8.40
N GLY A 93 41.55 -34.10 -9.46
CA GLY A 93 41.97 -33.87 -10.85
C GLY A 93 42.38 -35.16 -11.59
N PRO A 94 43.09 -35.06 -12.74
CA PRO A 94 43.73 -33.86 -13.27
C PRO A 94 42.74 -32.95 -14.01
N PHE A 95 42.95 -31.64 -13.91
CA PHE A 95 42.18 -30.61 -14.63
C PHE A 95 42.98 -30.07 -15.81
N LYS A 96 42.30 -29.65 -16.87
CA LYS A 96 42.95 -29.03 -18.03
C LYS A 96 43.42 -27.61 -17.67
N PRO A 97 44.50 -27.11 -18.31
CA PRO A 97 44.88 -25.69 -18.20
C PRO A 97 43.69 -24.76 -18.45
N GLY A 98 43.51 -23.73 -17.62
CA GLY A 98 42.39 -22.79 -17.71
C GLY A 98 41.09 -23.24 -17.04
N THR A 99 41.11 -24.36 -16.31
CA THR A 99 39.91 -24.83 -15.58
C THR A 99 39.87 -24.15 -14.21
N TRP A 100 38.81 -23.39 -13.97
CA TRP A 100 38.49 -22.85 -12.65
C TRP A 100 37.89 -23.94 -11.76
N VAL A 101 38.55 -24.19 -10.63
CA VAL A 101 38.12 -25.17 -9.64
C VAL A 101 37.87 -24.45 -8.32
N ALA A 102 36.69 -24.66 -7.77
CA ALA A 102 36.24 -24.09 -6.51
C ALA A 102 36.00 -25.18 -5.47
N TRP A 103 36.24 -24.88 -4.19
CA TRP A 103 35.96 -25.80 -3.09
C TRP A 103 35.63 -25.12 -1.76
N VAL A 104 34.92 -25.87 -0.92
CA VAL A 104 34.70 -25.64 0.52
C VAL A 104 34.90 -26.97 1.25
N PHE A 105 34.86 -26.95 2.58
CA PHE A 105 34.98 -28.17 3.38
C PHE A 105 33.70 -28.42 4.17
N HIS A 106 33.33 -29.70 4.31
CA HIS A 106 32.24 -30.13 5.18
C HIS A 106 32.81 -31.09 6.23
N ASP A 107 32.79 -30.65 7.49
CA ASP A 107 33.03 -31.53 8.63
C ASP A 107 31.72 -32.24 8.97
N ALA A 108 31.56 -33.47 8.48
CA ALA A 108 30.36 -34.27 8.67
C ALA A 108 30.18 -34.71 10.13
N THR A 109 31.24 -34.71 10.95
CA THR A 109 31.17 -35.07 12.37
C THR A 109 30.46 -33.99 13.18
N THR A 110 30.71 -32.71 12.87
CA THR A 110 30.04 -31.57 13.54
C THR A 110 28.90 -30.97 12.72
N ASN A 111 28.72 -31.45 11.49
CA ASN A 111 27.84 -30.87 10.47
C ASN A 111 28.13 -29.39 10.17
N THR A 112 29.42 -29.03 10.11
CA THR A 112 29.86 -27.65 9.89
C THR A 112 30.40 -27.46 8.48
N TRP A 113 29.93 -26.41 7.79
CA TRP A 113 30.48 -25.97 6.50
C TRP A 113 31.56 -24.92 6.72
N ILE A 114 32.76 -25.19 6.24
CA ILE A 114 33.92 -24.30 6.37
C ILE A 114 34.16 -23.64 5.02
N ASN A 115 33.85 -22.36 4.98
CA ASN A 115 34.00 -21.48 3.83
C ASN A 115 35.28 -20.64 3.94
N TYR A 116 35.71 -20.01 2.85
CA TYR A 116 36.88 -19.13 2.87
C TYR A 116 36.67 -18.00 3.88
N GLN A 117 37.67 -17.78 4.74
CA GLN A 117 37.60 -16.87 5.88
C GLN A 117 36.42 -17.10 6.84
N CYS A 118 35.82 -18.29 6.80
CA CYS A 118 34.62 -18.63 7.56
C CYS A 118 33.40 -17.73 7.23
N VAL A 119 33.37 -17.14 6.03
CA VAL A 119 32.25 -16.30 5.53
C VAL A 119 31.32 -17.16 4.66
N PRO A 120 30.01 -17.22 4.93
CA PRO A 120 29.08 -17.98 4.11
C PRO A 120 29.16 -17.58 2.63
N PHE A 121 29.03 -18.57 1.74
CA PHE A 121 29.07 -18.42 0.28
C PHE A 121 30.44 -18.05 -0.32
N TRP A 122 31.49 -17.87 0.49
CA TRP A 122 32.84 -17.63 -0.02
C TRP A 122 33.58 -18.95 -0.18
N ASN A 123 33.95 -19.32 -1.40
CA ASN A 123 34.76 -20.50 -1.66
C ASN A 123 36.22 -20.16 -1.96
N TRP A 124 37.11 -21.11 -1.72
CA TRP A 124 38.44 -21.06 -2.35
C TRP A 124 38.28 -21.39 -3.83
N ASN A 125 39.07 -20.75 -4.68
CA ASN A 125 39.14 -21.07 -6.10
C ASN A 125 40.55 -20.88 -6.67
N VAL A 126 40.85 -21.68 -7.70
CA VAL A 126 42.10 -21.60 -8.45
C VAL A 126 41.85 -21.83 -9.93
N ASP A 127 42.52 -21.05 -10.79
CA ASP A 127 42.66 -21.37 -12.21
C ASP A 127 43.87 -22.30 -12.39
N VAL A 128 43.63 -23.52 -12.85
CA VAL A 128 44.68 -24.53 -12.98
C VAL A 128 45.56 -24.20 -14.18
N ASN A 129 46.85 -23.90 -13.93
CA ASN A 129 47.85 -23.58 -14.97
C ASN A 129 47.30 -22.60 -16.03
N PRO A 130 47.00 -21.33 -15.65
CA PRO A 130 46.25 -20.40 -16.49
C PRO A 130 46.99 -20.12 -17.80
N PRO A 131 46.35 -20.28 -18.98
CA PRO A 131 46.98 -20.06 -20.28
C PRO A 131 47.34 -18.58 -20.53
N ASN A 132 46.73 -17.67 -19.79
CA ASN A 132 46.89 -16.22 -19.85
C ASN A 132 47.62 -15.65 -18.61
N ALA A 133 48.54 -16.41 -18.02
CA ALA A 133 49.37 -15.91 -16.92
C ALA A 133 50.05 -14.57 -17.26
N GLY A 134 49.94 -13.60 -16.37
CA GLY A 134 50.38 -12.21 -16.56
C GLY A 134 49.28 -11.24 -17.01
N TYR A 135 48.05 -11.71 -17.26
CA TYR A 135 46.91 -10.83 -17.51
C TYR A 135 46.64 -9.93 -16.30
N THR A 136 46.63 -8.60 -16.48
CA THR A 136 46.63 -7.62 -15.38
C THR A 136 45.45 -6.66 -15.41
N TRP A 137 45.06 -6.20 -14.21
CA TRP A 137 44.26 -4.99 -14.02
C TRP A 137 44.97 -4.05 -13.05
N ALA A 138 44.76 -2.74 -13.21
CA ALA A 138 45.26 -1.73 -12.30
C ALA A 138 44.18 -0.68 -12.01
N TYR A 139 44.07 -0.28 -10.74
CA TYR A 139 43.11 0.74 -10.28
C TYR A 139 43.83 1.81 -9.46
N VAL A 140 43.64 3.07 -9.82
CA VAL A 140 44.19 4.23 -9.11
C VAL A 140 43.17 4.69 -8.05
N TYR A 141 43.59 4.71 -6.79
CA TYR A 141 42.79 5.24 -5.68
C TYR A 141 42.89 6.76 -5.56
N PRO A 142 41.89 7.44 -4.95
CA PRO A 142 41.91 8.88 -4.71
C PRO A 142 43.10 9.40 -3.89
N ASN A 143 43.83 8.52 -3.20
CA ASN A 143 45.04 8.87 -2.47
C ASN A 143 46.33 8.71 -3.30
N GLY A 144 46.23 8.36 -4.59
CA GLY A 144 47.35 8.09 -5.49
C GLY A 144 47.95 6.69 -5.39
N SER A 145 47.43 5.81 -4.53
CA SER A 145 47.84 4.40 -4.49
C SER A 145 47.27 3.64 -5.69
N ILE A 146 47.98 2.62 -6.16
CA ILE A 146 47.57 1.80 -7.30
C ILE A 146 47.45 0.35 -6.83
N LEU A 147 46.25 -0.23 -6.91
CA LEU A 147 46.07 -1.67 -6.76
C LEU A 147 46.33 -2.33 -8.11
N ILE A 148 47.33 -3.19 -8.16
CA ILE A 148 47.66 -4.01 -9.32
C ILE A 148 47.26 -5.44 -9.02
N THR A 149 46.42 -6.00 -9.88
CA THR A 149 46.03 -7.41 -9.83
C THR A 149 46.48 -8.14 -11.10
N MET A 150 46.77 -9.43 -11.00
CA MET A 150 47.11 -10.26 -12.16
C MET A 150 46.68 -11.72 -12.01
N LEU A 151 46.36 -12.37 -13.13
CA LEU A 151 46.17 -13.82 -13.18
C LEU A 151 47.54 -14.50 -13.29
N GLY A 152 47.82 -15.41 -12.37
CA GLY A 152 49.08 -16.16 -12.32
C GLY A 152 48.85 -17.55 -11.77
N ARG A 153 49.81 -18.46 -11.98
CA ARG A 153 49.69 -19.81 -11.44
C ARG A 153 49.81 -19.74 -9.91
N ALA A 154 48.85 -20.35 -9.22
CA ALA A 154 48.86 -20.39 -7.76
C ALA A 154 49.26 -21.78 -7.25
N PRO A 155 49.98 -21.88 -6.11
CA PRO A 155 50.48 -20.78 -5.28
C PRO A 155 51.95 -20.40 -5.59
N ASP A 156 52.24 -19.85 -6.77
CA ASP A 156 53.59 -19.35 -7.03
C ASP A 156 53.93 -18.09 -6.24
N ASN A 157 55.23 -17.84 -6.05
CA ASN A 157 55.71 -16.60 -5.44
C ASN A 157 56.05 -15.58 -6.53
N ILE A 158 55.24 -14.53 -6.62
CA ILE A 158 55.32 -13.51 -7.66
C ILE A 158 55.78 -12.18 -7.07
N LEU A 159 56.82 -11.60 -7.67
CA LEU A 159 57.27 -10.23 -7.40
C LEU A 159 56.80 -9.28 -8.50
N LEU A 160 56.16 -8.19 -8.11
CA LEU A 160 55.93 -7.02 -8.96
C LEU A 160 57.17 -6.13 -8.96
N TRP A 161 57.78 -5.89 -10.11
CA TRP A 161 58.81 -4.88 -10.29
C TRP A 161 58.21 -3.63 -10.90
N TYR A 162 58.36 -2.46 -10.28
CA TYR A 162 57.69 -1.23 -10.72
C TYR A 162 58.56 0.03 -10.55
N GLY A 163 58.23 1.08 -11.30
CA GLY A 163 58.95 2.36 -11.24
C GLY A 163 58.20 3.50 -11.93
N LEU A 164 58.63 4.73 -11.63
CA LEU A 164 58.17 5.95 -12.30
C LEU A 164 58.76 6.03 -13.71
N THR A 165 57.97 6.50 -14.67
CA THR A 165 58.40 6.66 -16.06
C THR A 165 57.81 7.94 -16.68
N SER A 166 58.20 8.26 -17.91
CA SER A 166 57.70 9.41 -18.67
C SER A 166 56.47 9.09 -19.53
N GLY A 167 56.09 7.82 -19.67
CA GLY A 167 54.96 7.38 -20.47
C GLY A 167 54.89 5.85 -20.60
N PRO A 168 53.94 5.30 -21.36
CA PRO A 168 53.85 3.87 -21.60
C PRO A 168 54.93 3.36 -22.59
N GLY A 169 55.32 2.07 -22.52
CA GLY A 169 56.30 1.43 -23.44
C GLY A 169 57.71 1.19 -22.86
N ASN A 170 58.69 0.82 -23.67
CA ASN A 170 60.08 0.55 -23.22
C ASN A 170 60.90 1.82 -22.97
N VAL A 171 60.38 2.73 -22.15
CA VAL A 171 61.08 3.92 -21.67
C VAL A 171 61.78 3.62 -20.33
N PRO A 172 62.97 4.19 -20.07
CA PRO A 172 63.65 3.99 -18.78
C PRO A 172 62.77 4.41 -17.61
N TRP A 173 62.65 3.53 -16.62
CA TRP A 173 61.97 3.81 -15.37
C TRP A 173 62.95 4.01 -14.19
N TYR A 174 62.47 4.71 -13.18
CA TYR A 174 63.20 5.13 -11.99
C TYR A 174 62.47 4.68 -10.73
N THR A 175 63.20 4.56 -9.64
CA THR A 175 62.59 4.41 -8.31
C THR A 175 61.76 5.65 -7.97
N THR A 176 60.86 5.58 -6.99
CA THR A 176 60.15 6.78 -6.50
C THR A 176 61.08 7.88 -5.94
N SER A 177 62.34 7.53 -5.64
CA SER A 177 63.40 8.46 -5.24
C SER A 177 64.16 9.10 -6.42
N GLY A 178 63.82 8.77 -7.67
CA GLY A 178 64.41 9.37 -8.88
C GLY A 178 65.74 8.74 -9.33
N SER A 179 66.18 7.65 -8.70
CA SER A 179 67.37 6.90 -9.11
C SER A 179 67.03 5.92 -10.24
N PRO A 180 67.94 5.68 -11.21
CA PRO A 180 67.73 4.64 -12.22
C PRO A 180 67.54 3.28 -11.56
N GLY A 181 66.46 2.58 -11.90
CA GLY A 181 66.13 1.28 -11.33
C GLY A 181 64.64 1.11 -11.06
N ALA A 182 64.26 -0.11 -10.68
CA ALA A 182 62.89 -0.46 -10.30
C ALA A 182 62.84 -0.93 -8.84
N MET A 183 61.70 -0.67 -8.20
CA MET A 183 61.33 -1.21 -6.90
C MET A 183 60.69 -2.58 -7.10
N ASN A 184 60.68 -3.42 -6.06
CA ASN A 184 59.90 -4.65 -6.06
C ASN A 184 58.92 -4.71 -4.89
N ALA A 185 57.82 -5.43 -5.08
CA ALA A 185 56.84 -5.73 -4.06
C ALA A 185 56.33 -7.16 -4.26
N SER A 186 56.16 -7.91 -3.17
CA SER A 186 55.59 -9.25 -3.24
C SER A 186 54.08 -9.18 -3.46
N MET A 187 53.57 -9.97 -4.39
CA MET A 187 52.13 -10.06 -4.64
C MET A 187 51.52 -11.16 -3.78
N THR A 188 50.32 -10.91 -3.27
CA THR A 188 49.57 -11.88 -2.46
C THR A 188 48.50 -12.55 -3.32
N PHE A 189 48.47 -13.88 -3.33
CA PHE A 189 47.38 -14.63 -3.97
C PHE A 189 46.08 -14.47 -3.17
N ASN A 190 45.02 -14.08 -3.84
CA ASN A 190 43.67 -14.00 -3.30
C ASN A 190 42.86 -15.20 -3.80
N PRO A 191 42.65 -16.25 -2.98
CA PRO A 191 41.91 -17.44 -3.37
C PRO A 191 40.40 -17.22 -3.50
N LEU A 192 39.85 -16.04 -3.16
CA LEU A 192 38.45 -15.71 -3.42
C LEU A 192 38.23 -15.29 -4.89
N TRP A 193 39.24 -14.70 -5.51
CA TRP A 193 39.17 -14.22 -6.90
C TRP A 193 40.16 -14.92 -7.84
N GLY A 194 41.03 -15.78 -7.29
CA GLY A 194 42.00 -16.56 -8.05
C GLY A 194 43.06 -15.71 -8.73
N ASN A 195 43.39 -14.55 -8.17
CA ASN A 195 44.35 -13.61 -8.73
C ASN A 195 45.39 -13.18 -7.68
N TYR A 196 46.53 -12.70 -8.15
CA TYR A 196 47.54 -12.05 -7.33
C TYR A 196 47.25 -10.56 -7.25
N SER A 197 47.43 -9.96 -6.07
CA SER A 197 47.20 -8.53 -5.86
C SER A 197 48.34 -7.89 -5.06
N VAL A 198 48.65 -6.62 -5.36
CA VAL A 198 49.56 -5.78 -4.56
C VAL A 198 49.14 -4.32 -4.68
N MET A 199 49.31 -3.55 -3.61
CA MET A 199 49.09 -2.12 -3.60
C MET A 199 50.44 -1.40 -3.57
N ILE A 200 50.65 -0.44 -4.48
CA ILE A 200 51.87 0.36 -4.60
C ILE A 200 51.53 1.86 -4.56
N GLY A 201 52.55 2.71 -4.36
CA GLY A 201 52.38 4.16 -4.22
C GLY A 201 52.32 4.61 -2.76
N PRO A 202 51.73 5.78 -2.45
CA PRO A 202 50.99 6.66 -3.37
C PRO A 202 51.90 7.41 -4.36
N PHE A 203 51.36 7.73 -5.53
CA PHE A 203 51.97 8.57 -6.55
C PHE A 203 51.28 9.94 -6.61
N LYS A 204 51.82 10.87 -7.40
CA LYS A 204 51.23 12.19 -7.64
C LYS A 204 50.41 12.17 -8.93
N PRO A 205 49.30 12.93 -8.99
CA PRO A 205 48.54 13.10 -10.22
C PRO A 205 49.42 13.51 -11.40
N GLY A 206 49.21 12.85 -12.54
CA GLY A 206 49.97 13.01 -13.78
C GLY A 206 51.21 12.12 -13.91
N GLN A 207 51.66 11.45 -12.85
CA GLN A 207 52.83 10.56 -12.93
C GLN A 207 52.49 9.26 -13.65
N TRP A 208 53.39 8.78 -14.52
CA TRP A 208 53.30 7.45 -15.10
C TRP A 208 54.06 6.44 -14.25
N VAL A 209 53.42 5.30 -14.00
CA VAL A 209 53.98 4.15 -13.30
C VAL A 209 54.00 2.97 -14.26
N GLN A 210 55.13 2.27 -14.34
CA GLN A 210 55.27 1.03 -15.09
C GLN A 210 55.56 -0.15 -14.17
N TRP A 211 55.18 -1.37 -14.59
CA TRP A 211 55.57 -2.61 -13.90
C TRP A 211 55.80 -3.81 -14.84
N VAL A 212 56.48 -4.84 -14.31
CA VAL A 212 56.55 -6.21 -14.85
C VAL A 212 56.42 -7.21 -13.69
N TYR A 213 56.14 -8.48 -13.99
CA TYR A 213 56.11 -9.54 -12.97
C TYR A 213 57.29 -10.49 -13.11
N TRP A 214 57.80 -10.97 -11.99
CA TRP A 214 58.78 -12.05 -11.92
C TRP A 214 58.21 -13.19 -11.07
N ASP A 215 57.92 -14.31 -11.71
CA ASP A 215 57.58 -15.56 -11.04
C ASP A 215 58.87 -16.26 -10.61
N THR A 216 59.13 -16.23 -9.30
CA THR A 216 60.33 -16.82 -8.71
C THR A 216 60.25 -18.34 -8.59
N THR A 217 59.04 -18.92 -8.65
CA THR A 217 58.84 -20.38 -8.58
C THR A 217 59.25 -21.04 -9.89
N THR A 218 58.90 -20.45 -11.04
CA THR A 218 59.31 -20.95 -12.37
C THR A 218 60.56 -20.26 -12.93
N ASN A 219 61.04 -19.21 -12.27
CA ASN A 219 62.09 -18.32 -12.75
C ASN A 219 61.77 -17.70 -14.12
N THR A 220 60.54 -17.20 -14.28
CA THR A 220 60.07 -16.57 -15.53
C THR A 220 59.64 -15.13 -15.31
N TRP A 221 59.89 -14.28 -16.31
CA TRP A 221 59.40 -12.90 -16.33
C TRP A 221 58.12 -12.84 -17.16
N LEU A 222 57.09 -12.17 -16.63
CA LEU A 222 55.81 -11.96 -17.33
C LEU A 222 55.65 -10.46 -17.59
N HIS A 223 55.58 -10.10 -18.88
CA HIS A 223 55.40 -8.73 -19.35
C HIS A 223 54.67 -8.74 -20.71
N CYS A 224 53.83 -7.75 -20.99
CA CYS A 224 53.03 -7.64 -22.23
C CYS A 224 53.08 -6.21 -22.79
N SER A 225 53.16 -6.04 -24.12
CA SER A 225 53.48 -4.76 -24.77
C SER A 225 52.34 -3.97 -25.42
N THR A 226 51.10 -4.44 -25.46
CA THR A 226 50.02 -3.68 -26.11
C THR A 226 49.21 -2.86 -25.11
N ASN A 227 49.49 -1.56 -25.10
CA ASN A 227 48.66 -0.56 -24.44
C ASN A 227 47.25 -0.55 -25.05
N LEU A 228 46.24 -0.53 -24.17
CA LEU A 228 44.81 -0.34 -24.43
C LEU A 228 44.05 -1.55 -25.02
N VAL A 229 43.26 -2.21 -24.16
CA VAL A 229 42.21 -3.15 -24.56
C VAL A 229 40.87 -2.42 -24.39
N ALA A 230 40.12 -2.25 -25.48
CA ALA A 230 38.71 -1.90 -25.37
C ALA A 230 37.94 -3.08 -24.72
N PRO A 231 36.86 -2.87 -23.97
CA PRO A 231 36.13 -3.96 -23.33
C PRO A 231 35.75 -5.05 -24.36
N GLY A 232 36.22 -6.29 -24.17
CA GLY A 232 35.76 -7.45 -24.94
C GLY A 232 36.69 -8.05 -26.02
N THR A 233 37.97 -7.68 -26.10
CA THR A 233 38.92 -8.30 -27.07
C THR A 233 40.04 -9.11 -26.39
N THR A 234 40.39 -10.27 -26.96
CA THR A 234 41.53 -11.11 -26.53
C THR A 234 42.88 -10.54 -26.99
N VAL A 235 43.85 -10.50 -26.09
CA VAL A 235 45.21 -9.96 -26.30
C VAL A 235 46.14 -11.05 -26.84
N GLU A 236 46.85 -10.80 -27.95
CA GLU A 236 48.03 -11.57 -28.36
C GLU A 236 49.29 -10.97 -27.72
N CYS A 237 49.99 -11.76 -26.90
CA CYS A 237 51.21 -11.33 -26.20
C CYS A 237 52.42 -11.39 -27.14
N THR A 238 53.18 -10.29 -27.28
CA THR A 238 54.53 -10.31 -27.88
C THR A 238 55.62 -10.00 -26.84
N PRO A 239 56.84 -10.56 -26.96
CA PRO A 239 57.75 -10.72 -25.83
C PRO A 239 58.55 -9.49 -25.36
N ASN A 240 58.12 -8.23 -25.56
CA ASN A 240 59.03 -7.08 -25.39
C ASN A 240 58.43 -5.76 -24.83
N GLY A 241 57.48 -5.75 -23.88
CA GLY A 241 57.01 -4.46 -23.28
C GLY A 241 56.44 -4.54 -21.86
N ASN A 242 56.58 -3.44 -21.11
CA ASN A 242 56.11 -3.26 -19.72
C ASN A 242 54.65 -2.79 -19.64
N PHE A 243 53.96 -3.10 -18.54
CA PHE A 243 52.65 -2.55 -18.21
C PHE A 243 52.78 -1.11 -17.68
N ALA A 244 51.81 -0.23 -17.96
CA ALA A 244 51.86 1.17 -17.53
C ALA A 244 50.48 1.75 -17.18
N ILE A 245 50.43 2.69 -16.24
CA ILE A 245 49.24 3.51 -15.92
C ILE A 245 49.67 4.93 -15.55
N GLN A 246 48.85 5.92 -15.88
CA GLN A 246 49.01 7.29 -15.38
C GLN A 246 48.14 7.47 -14.14
N ASP A 247 48.73 7.99 -13.08
CA ASP A 247 48.02 8.36 -11.86
C ASP A 247 47.12 9.57 -12.13
N VAL A 248 45.82 9.38 -12.31
CA VAL A 248 44.85 10.45 -12.58
C VAL A 248 43.69 10.34 -11.60
N TYR A 249 43.78 11.03 -10.47
CA TYR A 249 42.69 11.18 -9.52
C TYR A 249 42.36 12.65 -9.28
N SER A 250 41.08 12.95 -9.07
CA SER A 250 40.64 14.27 -8.61
C SER A 250 40.34 14.22 -7.10
N PRO A 251 40.90 15.15 -6.30
CA PRO A 251 40.61 15.26 -4.88
C PRO A 251 39.28 15.98 -4.58
N LEU A 252 38.56 16.46 -5.60
CA LEU A 252 37.30 17.17 -5.42
C LEU A 252 36.13 16.28 -5.88
N ILE A 253 35.34 15.82 -4.93
CA ILE A 253 34.23 14.90 -5.17
C ILE A 253 32.92 15.68 -5.13
N PHE A 254 32.10 15.57 -6.18
CA PHE A 254 30.71 16.00 -6.12
C PHE A 254 29.91 14.99 -5.28
N VAL A 255 29.13 15.48 -4.32
CA VAL A 255 28.33 14.64 -3.42
C VAL A 255 26.85 14.69 -3.82
N ASN A 256 26.26 15.87 -3.87
CA ASN A 256 24.89 16.08 -4.34
C ASN A 256 24.66 17.54 -4.76
N ALA A 257 23.48 17.80 -5.34
CA ALA A 257 22.98 19.15 -5.54
C ALA A 257 21.49 19.22 -5.24
N THR A 258 21.05 20.36 -4.69
CA THR A 258 19.64 20.66 -4.42
C THR A 258 19.32 22.08 -4.86
N TYR A 259 18.09 22.32 -5.31
CA TYR A 259 17.63 23.66 -5.65
C TYR A 259 16.91 24.30 -4.47
N SER A 260 16.92 25.63 -4.38
CA SER A 260 16.14 26.36 -3.37
C SER A 260 14.62 26.22 -3.53
N ARG A 261 14.16 25.79 -4.72
CA ARG A 261 12.77 25.46 -5.04
C ARG A 261 12.71 24.23 -5.94
N TYR A 262 11.60 23.49 -5.89
CA TYR A 262 11.31 22.37 -6.77
C TYR A 262 10.95 22.81 -8.19
N VAL A 263 10.29 23.96 -8.32
CA VAL A 263 9.85 24.57 -9.59
C VAL A 263 10.08 26.07 -9.55
N TYR A 264 10.48 26.63 -10.70
CA TYR A 264 10.70 28.07 -10.89
C TYR A 264 9.82 28.65 -11.98
N LEU A 265 9.45 29.92 -11.84
CA LEU A 265 8.81 30.69 -12.92
C LEU A 265 9.87 31.38 -13.79
N VAL A 266 9.55 31.60 -15.06
CA VAL A 266 10.40 32.41 -15.96
C VAL A 266 10.65 33.80 -15.32
N GLY A 267 11.92 34.20 -15.27
CA GLY A 267 12.38 35.46 -14.66
C GLY A 267 12.67 35.38 -13.15
N GLN A 268 12.39 34.26 -12.50
CA GLN A 268 12.67 34.08 -11.07
C GLN A 268 14.17 33.86 -10.83
N ASN A 269 14.69 34.31 -9.68
CA ASN A 269 16.04 33.95 -9.23
C ASN A 269 16.04 32.54 -8.64
N ALA A 270 17.03 31.75 -9.03
CA ALA A 270 17.26 30.40 -8.56
C ALA A 270 18.63 30.26 -7.89
N THR A 271 18.70 29.34 -6.94
CA THR A 271 19.96 28.94 -6.30
C THR A 271 20.05 27.42 -6.37
N VAL A 272 21.18 26.91 -6.86
CA VAL A 272 21.55 25.51 -6.70
C VAL A 272 22.65 25.40 -5.64
N TYR A 273 22.38 24.63 -4.60
CA TYR A 273 23.32 24.29 -3.54
C TYR A 273 24.04 23.01 -3.93
N VAL A 274 25.34 23.10 -4.20
CA VAL A 274 26.17 21.96 -4.58
C VAL A 274 27.05 21.56 -3.41
N LEU A 275 26.90 20.31 -2.95
CA LEU A 275 27.75 19.74 -1.91
C LEU A 275 28.97 19.08 -2.56
N PHE A 276 30.15 19.57 -2.19
CA PHE A 276 31.43 18.95 -2.53
C PHE A 276 32.08 18.35 -1.30
N ASN A 277 32.83 17.27 -1.47
CA ASN A 277 33.86 16.83 -0.54
C ASN A 277 35.23 17.15 -1.13
N ASN A 278 35.93 18.09 -0.52
CA ASN A 278 37.30 18.42 -0.87
C ASN A 278 38.25 17.57 -0.01
N GLU A 279 38.76 16.49 -0.59
CA GLU A 279 39.73 15.60 0.06
C GLU A 279 41.15 16.19 0.08
N TYR A 280 41.32 17.37 -0.52
CA TYR A 280 42.57 18.10 -0.44
C TYR A 280 42.73 18.70 0.97
N GLY A 281 43.91 18.52 1.58
CA GLY A 281 44.21 19.02 2.93
C GLY A 281 44.26 20.55 3.07
N GLN A 282 43.94 21.31 2.02
CA GLN A 282 43.86 22.77 2.00
C GLN A 282 42.70 23.25 1.11
N THR A 283 42.33 24.51 1.28
CA THR A 283 41.25 25.14 0.49
C THR A 283 41.61 25.19 -0.99
N LEU A 284 40.68 24.77 -1.84
CA LEU A 284 40.79 24.89 -3.29
C LEU A 284 40.11 26.18 -3.77
N THR A 285 40.72 26.85 -4.75
CA THR A 285 40.06 27.92 -5.52
C THR A 285 39.78 27.41 -6.92
N VAL A 286 38.51 27.36 -7.30
CA VAL A 286 38.05 26.73 -8.54
C VAL A 286 37.16 27.67 -9.34
N ASN A 287 37.04 27.39 -10.64
CA ASN A 287 36.00 27.98 -11.49
C ASN A 287 34.93 26.93 -11.73
N ILE A 288 33.67 27.32 -11.62
CA ILE A 288 32.54 26.41 -11.80
C ILE A 288 31.73 26.91 -12.99
N THR A 289 31.41 26.01 -13.92
CA THR A 289 30.49 26.29 -15.02
C THR A 289 29.27 25.38 -14.88
N LEU A 290 28.09 26.01 -14.79
CA LEU A 290 26.79 25.35 -14.78
C LEU A 290 26.16 25.48 -16.16
N TYR A 291 25.90 24.34 -16.79
CA TYR A 291 25.22 24.21 -18.08
C TYR A 291 23.78 23.81 -17.85
N ILE A 292 22.84 24.55 -18.42
CA ILE A 292 21.40 24.27 -18.37
C ILE A 292 20.88 24.33 -19.81
N GLY A 293 20.83 23.20 -20.51
CA GLY A 293 20.59 23.21 -21.96
C GLY A 293 21.63 24.07 -22.69
N ASN A 294 21.17 25.11 -23.41
CA ASN A 294 22.05 26.05 -24.12
C ASN A 294 22.51 27.24 -23.24
N TYR A 295 22.10 27.31 -21.99
CA TYR A 295 22.42 28.40 -21.07
C TYR A 295 23.65 28.04 -20.23
N VAL A 296 24.58 29.00 -20.10
CA VAL A 296 25.86 28.79 -19.42
C VAL A 296 26.05 29.84 -18.34
N PHE A 297 26.28 29.41 -17.10
CA PHE A 297 26.54 30.26 -15.95
C PHE A 297 27.94 29.98 -15.41
N ASN A 298 28.78 31.01 -15.33
CA ASN A 298 30.17 30.88 -14.89
C ASN A 298 30.36 31.55 -13.53
N TYR A 299 30.99 30.84 -12.61
CA TYR A 299 31.34 31.28 -11.27
C TYR A 299 32.85 31.20 -11.10
N TYR A 300 33.50 32.33 -10.88
CA TYR A 300 34.95 32.43 -10.82
C TYR A 300 35.44 32.56 -9.38
N ASN A 301 36.62 32.01 -9.11
CA ASN A 301 37.30 32.11 -7.81
C ASN A 301 36.46 31.59 -6.63
N VAL A 302 35.73 30.49 -6.85
CA VAL A 302 34.94 29.84 -5.81
C VAL A 302 35.87 29.09 -4.87
N THR A 303 35.78 29.36 -3.56
CA THR A 303 36.60 28.71 -2.55
C THR A 303 35.88 27.51 -1.95
N ILE A 304 36.53 26.34 -1.94
CA ILE A 304 36.02 25.10 -1.36
C ILE A 304 36.97 24.66 -0.23
N ALA A 305 36.50 24.74 1.02
CA ALA A 305 37.28 24.35 2.19
C ALA A 305 37.48 22.81 2.23
N PRO A 306 38.54 22.30 2.90
CA PRO A 306 38.73 20.87 3.12
C PRO A 306 37.50 20.21 3.76
N GLY A 307 37.21 18.98 3.35
CA GLY A 307 36.02 18.23 3.76
C GLY A 307 34.74 18.67 3.03
N TYR A 308 33.59 18.46 3.67
CA TYR A 308 32.28 18.76 3.08
C TYR A 308 31.99 20.26 3.08
N SER A 309 31.73 20.83 1.90
CA SER A 309 31.39 22.23 1.69
C SER A 309 30.18 22.37 0.76
N THR A 310 29.16 23.13 1.19
CA THR A 310 27.99 23.46 0.35
C THR A 310 28.20 24.81 -0.33
N ILE A 311 28.17 24.84 -1.65
CA ILE A 311 28.41 26.02 -2.48
C ILE A 311 27.10 26.48 -3.12
N PRO A 312 26.60 27.70 -2.83
CA PRO A 312 25.43 28.26 -3.50
C PRO A 312 25.81 28.89 -4.84
N LEU A 313 25.15 28.44 -5.92
CA LEU A 313 25.30 28.99 -7.26
C LEU A 313 23.99 29.68 -7.66
N ASN A 314 24.01 31.01 -7.74
CA ASN A 314 22.85 31.82 -8.04
C ASN A 314 22.74 32.11 -9.54
N PHE A 315 21.54 32.07 -10.10
CA PHE A 315 21.27 32.47 -11.49
C PHE A 315 19.82 32.94 -11.65
N THR A 316 19.52 33.66 -12.73
CA THR A 316 18.15 34.04 -13.08
C THR A 316 17.60 33.08 -14.14
N VAL A 317 16.38 32.60 -13.94
CA VAL A 317 15.71 31.63 -14.81
C VAL A 317 15.14 32.33 -16.05
N ASN A 318 16.03 32.75 -16.95
CA ASN A 318 15.68 33.40 -18.22
C ASN A 318 15.62 32.39 -19.38
N MET A 319 14.97 31.26 -19.14
CA MET A 319 14.81 30.18 -20.12
C MET A 319 13.33 29.83 -20.29
N PRO A 320 12.90 29.35 -21.47
CA PRO A 320 11.51 28.96 -21.71
C PRO A 320 11.00 27.88 -20.75
N GLN A 321 9.67 27.74 -20.68
CA GLN A 321 9.03 26.63 -19.97
C GLN A 321 9.60 25.29 -20.44
N GLY A 322 9.93 24.41 -19.51
CA GLY A 322 10.46 23.08 -19.80
C GLY A 322 11.09 22.40 -18.59
N ILE A 323 11.54 21.17 -18.81
CA ILE A 323 12.31 20.38 -17.87
C ILE A 323 13.72 20.27 -18.44
N TYR A 324 14.70 20.78 -17.71
CA TYR A 324 16.10 20.80 -18.12
C TYR A 324 16.88 19.79 -17.27
N THR A 325 17.93 19.19 -17.85
CA THR A 325 18.87 18.31 -17.15
C THR A 325 20.21 19.03 -17.03
N PRO A 326 20.48 19.73 -15.91
CA PRO A 326 21.66 20.56 -15.78
C PRO A 326 22.92 19.72 -15.58
N PHE A 327 24.04 20.28 -16.00
CA PHE A 327 25.35 19.66 -15.90
C PHE A 327 26.34 20.67 -15.32
N LEU A 328 27.18 20.20 -14.41
CA LEU A 328 28.19 21.00 -13.73
C LEU A 328 29.58 20.55 -14.14
N ALA A 329 30.46 21.51 -14.43
CA ALA A 329 31.89 21.27 -14.60
C ALA A 329 32.68 22.19 -13.67
N VAL A 330 33.62 21.61 -12.92
CA VAL A 330 34.49 22.33 -11.99
C VAL A 330 35.93 22.25 -12.48
N TYR A 331 36.57 23.40 -12.58
CA TYR A 331 37.91 23.56 -13.12
C TYR A 331 38.87 24.09 -12.04
N GLY A 332 40.05 23.50 -11.96
CA GLY A 332 41.15 23.96 -11.12
C GLY A 332 42.48 23.82 -11.85
N LEU A 333 43.35 24.83 -11.74
CA LEU A 333 44.68 24.87 -12.38
C LEU A 333 44.66 24.55 -13.90
N GLY A 334 43.59 24.94 -14.62
CA GLY A 334 43.45 24.71 -16.06
C GLY A 334 42.98 23.30 -16.44
N THR A 335 42.62 22.45 -15.48
CA THR A 335 42.11 21.09 -15.70
C THR A 335 40.72 20.91 -15.10
N VAL A 336 39.95 19.96 -15.61
CA VAL A 336 38.67 19.55 -15.03
C VAL A 336 38.93 18.74 -13.77
N LEU A 337 38.48 19.22 -12.62
CA LEU A 337 38.55 18.49 -11.36
C LEU A 337 37.35 17.57 -11.20
N THR A 338 36.14 18.02 -11.48
CA THR A 338 34.96 17.16 -11.36
C THR A 338 33.84 17.62 -12.27
N GLN A 339 32.98 16.67 -12.64
CA GLN A 339 31.81 16.89 -13.48
C GLN A 339 30.65 16.06 -12.95
N ALA A 340 29.45 16.63 -12.96
CA ALA A 340 28.27 15.94 -12.45
C ALA A 340 27.00 16.42 -13.15
N SER A 341 26.09 15.48 -13.44
CA SER A 341 24.71 15.81 -13.74
C SER A 341 23.98 16.21 -12.46
N LEU A 342 23.16 17.25 -12.52
CA LEU A 342 22.37 17.73 -11.41
C LEU A 342 20.91 17.25 -11.55
N PRO A 343 20.09 17.33 -10.48
CA PRO A 343 18.66 17.05 -10.60
C PRO A 343 18.00 17.94 -11.66
N ASN A 344 16.90 17.45 -12.24
CA ASN A 344 16.15 18.19 -13.25
C ASN A 344 15.65 19.54 -12.71
N LEU A 345 15.79 20.58 -13.53
CA LEU A 345 15.27 21.93 -13.26
C LEU A 345 13.93 22.10 -13.99
N TYR A 346 12.87 22.39 -13.24
CA TYR A 346 11.54 22.65 -13.78
C TYR A 346 11.28 24.15 -13.88
N VAL A 347 10.92 24.60 -15.08
CA VAL A 347 10.63 26.01 -15.38
C VAL A 347 9.22 26.14 -15.96
N LEU A 348 8.38 26.98 -15.37
CA LEU A 348 7.01 27.27 -15.82
C LEU A 348 6.89 28.68 -16.39
N ASN A 349 6.14 28.82 -17.48
CA ASN A 349 5.74 30.13 -18.00
C ASN A 349 4.25 30.34 -17.73
N THR A 350 3.94 31.31 -16.87
CA THR A 350 2.57 31.65 -16.45
C THR A 350 1.93 32.78 -17.24
N THR A 351 2.66 33.37 -18.19
CA THR A 351 2.16 34.52 -18.97
C THR A 351 0.96 34.11 -19.81
N GLY A 352 -0.20 34.71 -19.53
CA GLY A 352 -1.44 34.48 -20.27
C GLY A 352 -2.06 33.09 -20.08
N LYS A 353 -1.66 32.35 -19.03
CA LYS A 353 -2.16 31.01 -18.75
C LYS A 353 -2.81 30.96 -17.36
N PRO A 354 -4.03 30.42 -17.23
CA PRO A 354 -4.65 30.24 -15.92
C PRO A 354 -3.89 29.20 -15.07
N PRO A 355 -3.92 29.33 -13.72
CA PRO A 355 -3.43 28.27 -12.84
C PRO A 355 -4.26 27.00 -13.01
N ILE A 356 -3.70 25.82 -12.71
CA ILE A 356 -4.51 24.61 -12.51
C ILE A 356 -5.19 24.67 -11.13
N SER A 357 -6.36 24.06 -11.00
CA SER A 357 -7.06 23.88 -9.72
C SER A 357 -6.82 22.48 -9.19
N LEU A 358 -6.17 22.35 -8.04
CA LEU A 358 -6.00 21.09 -7.34
C LEU A 358 -7.17 20.90 -6.36
N VAL A 359 -7.95 19.84 -6.57
CA VAL A 359 -9.04 19.42 -5.69
C VAL A 359 -8.60 18.15 -4.98
N ILE A 360 -8.42 18.22 -3.66
CA ILE A 360 -8.15 17.04 -2.84
C ILE A 360 -9.47 16.61 -2.19
N VAL A 361 -9.83 15.35 -2.32
CA VAL A 361 -11.05 14.74 -1.79
C VAL A 361 -10.69 13.61 -0.86
N TRP A 362 -10.97 13.76 0.43
CA TRP A 362 -10.70 12.76 1.44
C TRP A 362 -11.96 11.99 1.81
N ASN A 363 -11.89 10.66 1.78
CA ASN A 363 -12.92 9.76 2.30
C ASN A 363 -12.62 9.31 3.72
N MET A 364 -13.43 9.73 4.70
CA MET A 364 -13.25 9.37 6.11
C MET A 364 -14.29 8.34 6.52
N HIS A 365 -13.86 7.09 6.62
CA HIS A 365 -14.79 5.99 6.76
C HIS A 365 -14.42 5.03 7.89
N GLN A 366 -15.45 4.62 8.64
CA GLN A 366 -15.42 3.45 9.51
C GLN A 366 -16.79 2.77 9.48
N PRO A 367 -16.87 1.43 9.40
CA PRO A 367 -18.13 0.72 9.58
C PRO A 367 -18.65 0.84 11.02
N LEU A 368 -19.89 0.41 11.24
CA LEU A 368 -20.49 0.40 12.58
C LEU A 368 -19.87 -0.72 13.44
N TYR A 369 -19.24 -0.38 14.56
CA TYR A 369 -18.64 -1.34 15.49
C TYR A 369 -19.55 -1.76 16.65
N ILE A 370 -20.84 -1.49 16.54
CA ILE A 370 -21.83 -1.72 17.60
C ILE A 370 -22.74 -2.87 17.16
N GLU A 371 -23.02 -3.82 18.05
CA GLU A 371 -23.93 -4.95 17.84
C GLU A 371 -25.40 -4.57 18.14
N PRO A 372 -26.40 -5.35 17.70
CA PRO A 372 -27.83 -5.10 18.01
C PRO A 372 -28.16 -4.92 19.51
N ASN A 373 -27.33 -5.45 20.40
CA ASN A 373 -27.50 -5.33 21.85
C ASN A 373 -26.83 -4.08 22.46
N GLY A 374 -26.19 -3.23 21.65
CA GLY A 374 -25.47 -2.03 22.08
C GLY A 374 -24.02 -2.25 22.51
N THR A 375 -23.49 -3.47 22.37
CA THR A 375 -22.08 -3.76 22.71
C THR A 375 -21.15 -3.29 21.61
N TRP A 376 -20.03 -2.65 21.99
CA TRP A 376 -18.98 -2.23 21.08
C TRP A 376 -17.94 -3.34 20.90
N GLU A 377 -17.63 -3.67 19.66
CA GLU A 377 -16.73 -4.78 19.31
C GLU A 377 -15.30 -4.31 19.01
N GLN A 378 -15.10 -3.11 18.45
CA GLN A 378 -13.77 -2.57 18.14
C GLN A 378 -13.65 -1.09 18.50
N ALA A 379 -12.42 -0.66 18.77
CA ALA A 379 -12.10 0.71 19.21
C ALA A 379 -11.59 1.62 18.07
N TRP A 380 -11.65 1.19 16.80
CA TRP A 380 -11.01 1.91 15.67
C TRP A 380 -11.54 3.34 15.50
N THR A 381 -12.85 3.57 15.70
CA THR A 381 -13.42 4.93 15.70
C THR A 381 -12.74 5.86 16.71
N LEU A 382 -12.41 5.34 17.91
CA LEU A 382 -11.64 6.12 18.90
C LEU A 382 -10.19 6.27 18.45
N LEU A 383 -9.52 5.17 18.13
CA LEU A 383 -8.08 5.15 17.78
C LEU A 383 -7.76 6.13 16.67
N HIS A 384 -8.52 6.08 15.57
CA HIS A 384 -8.29 6.92 14.41
C HIS A 384 -8.64 8.40 14.62
N THR A 385 -9.23 8.74 15.77
CA THR A 385 -9.49 10.12 16.16
C THR A 385 -8.47 10.65 17.18
N CYS A 386 -7.92 9.83 18.06
CA CYS A 386 -7.12 10.31 19.21
C CYS A 386 -5.78 9.62 19.47
N HIS A 387 -5.45 8.52 18.78
CA HIS A 387 -4.38 7.63 19.25
C HIS A 387 -3.63 6.86 18.15
N ASP A 388 -3.60 7.36 16.91
CA ASP A 388 -2.83 6.70 15.85
C ASP A 388 -1.33 6.95 16.00
N PHE A 389 -0.94 8.18 16.35
CA PHE A 389 0.47 8.59 16.33
C PHE A 389 0.80 9.69 17.33
N LEU A 390 2.10 9.85 17.60
CA LEU A 390 2.65 10.94 18.41
C LEU A 390 2.99 12.14 17.52
N TRP A 391 2.25 13.23 17.69
CA TRP A 391 2.52 14.53 17.05
C TRP A 391 2.94 15.54 18.12
N ASN A 392 4.15 16.09 18.03
CA ASN A 392 4.71 17.00 19.04
C ASN A 392 4.64 16.46 20.49
N ASN A 393 4.87 15.16 20.67
CA ASN A 393 4.76 14.41 21.94
C ASN A 393 3.33 14.31 22.51
N ILE A 394 2.30 14.55 21.70
CA ILE A 394 0.89 14.38 22.05
C ILE A 394 0.30 13.30 21.13
N TRP A 395 -0.51 12.42 21.69
CA TRP A 395 -1.26 11.44 20.92
C TRP A 395 -2.40 12.12 20.16
N VAL A 396 -2.48 11.86 18.87
CA VAL A 396 -3.50 12.37 17.96
C VAL A 396 -3.90 11.27 16.98
N GLY A 397 -5.13 11.31 16.47
CA GLY A 397 -5.58 10.40 15.41
C GLY A 397 -5.43 11.00 14.02
N ALA A 398 -5.58 10.15 13.00
CA ALA A 398 -5.62 10.56 11.59
C ALA A 398 -6.59 11.73 11.36
N TYR A 399 -7.84 11.59 11.80
CA TYR A 399 -8.89 12.59 11.54
C TYR A 399 -8.60 13.94 12.21
N GLU A 400 -8.08 13.91 13.43
CA GLU A 400 -7.70 15.11 14.21
C GLU A 400 -6.49 15.81 13.58
N LEU A 401 -5.44 15.07 13.23
CA LEU A 401 -4.24 15.65 12.61
C LEU A 401 -4.57 16.32 11.29
N GLN A 402 -5.39 15.70 10.45
CA GLN A 402 -5.79 16.31 9.19
C GLN A 402 -6.44 17.67 9.41
N ALA A 403 -7.38 17.78 10.36
CA ALA A 403 -8.03 19.04 10.72
C ALA A 403 -7.01 20.10 11.16
N MET A 404 -6.06 19.71 12.03
CA MET A 404 -5.01 20.59 12.52
C MET A 404 -4.12 21.13 11.38
N LEU A 405 -3.71 20.27 10.45
CA LEU A 405 -2.84 20.67 9.35
C LEU A 405 -3.58 21.51 8.30
N ILE A 406 -4.87 21.22 8.02
CA ILE A 406 -5.70 22.09 7.14
C ILE A 406 -5.85 23.48 7.75
N ASN A 407 -6.00 23.57 9.08
CA ASN A 407 -6.05 24.86 9.77
C ASN A 407 -4.70 25.61 9.69
N GLU A 408 -3.59 24.91 9.88
CA GLU A 408 -2.23 25.48 9.90
C GLU A 408 -1.80 26.02 8.53
N TYR A 409 -2.12 25.31 7.45
CA TYR A 409 -1.66 25.63 6.10
C TYR A 409 -2.75 26.34 5.27
N ASN A 410 -2.32 27.16 4.31
CA ASN A 410 -3.25 27.71 3.33
C ASN A 410 -3.52 26.62 2.28
N VAL A 411 -4.55 25.81 2.49
CA VAL A 411 -5.04 24.80 1.56
C VAL A 411 -6.56 24.72 1.66
N SER A 412 -7.22 24.57 0.52
CA SER A 412 -8.64 24.18 0.46
C SER A 412 -8.75 22.71 0.13
N VAL A 413 -9.64 21.98 0.80
CA VAL A 413 -9.89 20.56 0.54
C VAL A 413 -11.37 20.27 0.54
N THR A 414 -11.74 19.15 -0.10
CA THR A 414 -13.05 18.53 0.00
C THR A 414 -12.90 17.28 0.87
N ILE A 415 -13.85 16.99 1.73
CA ILE A 415 -13.81 15.85 2.64
C ILE A 415 -15.21 15.29 2.79
N ASP A 416 -15.35 13.98 2.88
CA ASP A 416 -16.53 13.38 3.46
C ASP A 416 -16.22 12.82 4.84
N PHE A 417 -17.24 12.76 5.67
CA PHE A 417 -17.27 11.87 6.82
C PHE A 417 -18.48 10.98 6.63
N THR A 418 -18.26 9.69 6.47
CA THR A 418 -19.38 8.76 6.34
C THR A 418 -20.33 8.93 7.53
N PRO A 419 -21.66 9.04 7.30
CA PRO A 419 -22.61 9.28 8.39
C PRO A 419 -22.54 8.25 9.52
N VAL A 420 -22.19 7.00 9.22
CA VAL A 420 -21.93 5.96 10.22
C VAL A 420 -20.74 6.28 11.15
N LEU A 421 -19.69 6.94 10.65
CA LEU A 421 -18.59 7.43 11.48
C LEU A 421 -19.08 8.57 12.39
N LEU A 422 -19.82 9.53 11.82
CA LEU A 422 -20.41 10.64 12.57
C LEU A 422 -21.37 10.15 13.66
N TYR A 423 -22.20 9.16 13.35
CA TYR A 423 -23.15 8.55 14.27
C TYR A 423 -22.43 7.91 15.47
N GLN A 424 -21.29 7.27 15.24
CA GLN A 424 -20.48 6.69 16.31
C GLN A 424 -19.80 7.77 17.16
N TRP A 425 -19.30 8.87 16.56
CA TRP A 425 -18.77 10.01 17.31
C TRP A 425 -19.81 10.65 18.22
N GLU A 426 -21.00 10.98 17.69
CA GLU A 426 -22.07 11.58 18.49
C GLU A 426 -22.59 10.61 19.57
N THR A 427 -22.62 9.31 19.29
CA THR A 427 -22.91 8.27 20.31
C THR A 427 -21.86 8.31 21.43
N ILE A 428 -20.56 8.36 21.11
CA ILE A 428 -19.48 8.45 22.10
C ILE A 428 -19.59 9.73 22.93
N LEU A 429 -19.85 10.88 22.32
CA LEU A 429 -20.02 12.16 23.01
C LEU A 429 -21.25 12.17 23.93
N THR A 430 -22.33 11.50 23.51
CA THR A 430 -23.59 11.41 24.26
C THR A 430 -23.50 10.43 25.43
N GLU A 431 -23.05 9.19 25.18
CA GLU A 431 -23.04 8.12 26.17
C GLU A 431 -21.84 8.18 27.11
N LYS A 432 -20.67 8.64 26.63
CA LYS A 432 -19.38 8.78 27.35
C LYS A 432 -18.79 7.51 27.97
N SER A 433 -19.58 6.45 28.09
CA SER A 433 -19.20 5.15 28.60
C SER A 433 -20.09 4.10 27.95
N PHE A 434 -19.50 3.00 27.51
CA PHE A 434 -20.22 2.00 26.75
C PHE A 434 -19.61 0.60 26.98
N PRO A 435 -20.43 -0.46 26.88
CA PRO A 435 -19.97 -1.82 27.10
C PRO A 435 -19.12 -2.29 25.92
N TYR A 436 -17.94 -2.84 26.22
CA TYR A 436 -17.04 -3.45 25.24
C TYR A 436 -17.09 -4.98 25.33
N SER A 437 -17.08 -5.60 24.15
CA SER A 437 -16.91 -7.04 23.99
C SER A 437 -15.47 -7.46 24.28
N PRO A 438 -15.23 -8.63 24.90
CA PRO A 438 -13.88 -9.13 25.17
C PRO A 438 -13.20 -9.75 23.93
N VAL A 439 -13.84 -9.72 22.76
CA VAL A 439 -13.30 -10.32 21.53
C VAL A 439 -12.07 -9.56 21.04
N TRP A 440 -12.02 -8.24 21.24
CA TRP A 440 -10.88 -7.38 20.94
C TRP A 440 -10.41 -6.61 22.17
N PRO A 441 -9.14 -6.14 22.21
CA PRO A 441 -8.67 -5.32 23.30
C PRO A 441 -9.53 -4.06 23.43
N SER A 442 -10.13 -3.87 24.60
CA SER A 442 -10.79 -2.61 24.96
C SER A 442 -9.81 -1.43 24.87
N PRO A 443 -10.29 -0.18 24.76
CA PRO A 443 -9.43 1.00 24.76
C PRO A 443 -8.41 0.98 25.92
N SER A 444 -8.83 0.58 27.12
CA SER A 444 -7.93 0.45 28.28
C SER A 444 -6.80 -0.57 28.08
N GLN A 445 -7.05 -1.67 27.37
CA GLN A 445 -6.05 -2.69 27.04
C GLN A 445 -5.09 -2.23 25.94
N LEU A 446 -5.49 -1.21 25.17
CA LEU A 446 -4.66 -0.55 24.16
C LEU A 446 -3.92 0.68 24.70
N ASN A 447 -4.01 0.95 26.02
CA ASN A 447 -3.51 2.18 26.66
C ASN A 447 -4.16 3.47 26.14
N VAL A 448 -5.37 3.39 25.60
CA VAL A 448 -6.15 4.52 25.10
C VAL A 448 -6.93 5.14 26.26
N ASN A 449 -6.77 6.45 26.43
CA ASN A 449 -7.50 7.23 27.44
C ASN A 449 -8.82 7.74 26.83
N LEU A 450 -9.95 7.18 27.28
CA LEU A 450 -11.27 7.55 26.75
C LEU A 450 -11.59 9.04 26.94
N THR A 451 -11.19 9.67 28.06
CA THR A 451 -11.42 11.10 28.28
C THR A 451 -10.70 11.94 27.22
N GLN A 452 -9.44 11.60 26.93
CA GLN A 452 -8.67 12.26 25.86
C GLN A 452 -9.35 12.09 24.51
N CYS A 453 -9.89 10.90 24.20
CA CYS A 453 -10.55 10.67 22.92
C CYS A 453 -11.87 11.41 22.79
N ILE A 454 -12.64 11.55 23.88
CA ILE A 454 -13.84 12.39 23.90
C ILE A 454 -13.47 13.86 23.62
N GLU A 455 -12.38 14.35 24.24
CA GLU A 455 -11.85 15.69 23.98
C GLU A 455 -11.41 15.87 22.52
N ALA A 456 -10.68 14.89 21.97
CA ALA A 456 -10.21 14.89 20.58
C ALA A 456 -11.37 14.84 19.56
N ILE A 457 -12.39 14.01 19.78
CA ILE A 457 -13.60 13.97 18.93
C ILE A 457 -14.28 15.34 18.94
N ASN A 458 -14.53 15.90 20.13
CA ASN A 458 -15.18 17.20 20.25
C ASN A 458 -14.35 18.32 19.59
N TYR A 459 -13.03 18.31 19.77
CA TYR A 459 -12.12 19.25 19.10
C TYR A 459 -12.17 19.09 17.58
N THR A 460 -12.04 17.86 17.08
CA THR A 460 -12.01 17.53 15.64
C THR A 460 -13.30 17.98 14.95
N VAL A 461 -14.46 17.61 15.48
CA VAL A 461 -15.76 17.99 14.90
C VAL A 461 -15.93 19.51 14.89
N ASN A 462 -15.59 20.21 15.97
CA ASN A 462 -15.69 21.67 16.02
C ASN A 462 -14.72 22.36 15.06
N LEU A 463 -13.49 21.86 14.92
CA LEU A 463 -12.52 22.42 13.99
C LEU A 463 -12.98 22.25 12.54
N TYR A 464 -13.52 21.08 12.16
CA TYR A 464 -14.09 20.91 10.82
C TYR A 464 -15.32 21.80 10.58
N ARG A 465 -16.18 22.04 11.59
CA ARG A 465 -17.28 23.03 11.49
C ARG A 465 -16.73 24.42 11.19
N GLU A 466 -15.70 24.85 11.91
CA GLU A 466 -15.05 26.15 11.71
C GLU A 466 -14.43 26.26 10.31
N LEU A 467 -13.64 25.25 9.91
CA LEU A 467 -13.00 25.22 8.58
C LEU A 467 -14.02 25.20 7.42
N ALA A 468 -15.19 24.55 7.63
CA ALA A 468 -16.27 24.57 6.65
C ALA A 468 -16.95 25.94 6.56
N GLN A 469 -17.17 26.60 7.69
CA GLN A 469 -17.69 27.98 7.71
C GLN A 469 -16.72 28.99 7.07
N GLU A 470 -15.41 28.75 7.18
CA GLU A 470 -14.38 29.54 6.52
C GLU A 470 -14.27 29.30 5.01
N GLY A 471 -14.91 28.24 4.48
CA GLY A 471 -14.80 27.82 3.08
C GLY A 471 -13.49 27.09 2.74
N LYS A 472 -12.63 26.82 3.73
CA LYS A 472 -11.41 26.00 3.53
C LYS A 472 -11.73 24.53 3.32
N VAL A 473 -12.83 24.04 3.90
CA VAL A 473 -13.25 22.64 3.82
C VAL A 473 -14.65 22.57 3.24
N GLU A 474 -14.81 21.89 2.12
CA GLU A 474 -16.14 21.46 1.67
C GLU A 474 -16.44 20.08 2.23
N ILE A 475 -17.62 19.91 2.82
CA ILE A 475 -18.07 18.63 3.39
C ILE A 475 -19.07 17.98 2.44
N LEU A 476 -18.75 16.78 1.94
CA LEU A 476 -19.65 15.95 1.16
C LEU A 476 -20.53 15.08 2.08
N THR A 477 -21.66 14.63 1.54
CA THR A 477 -22.45 13.56 2.16
C THR A 477 -22.12 12.20 1.55
N VAL A 478 -22.60 11.13 2.19
CA VAL A 478 -22.44 9.73 1.77
C VAL A 478 -23.71 8.98 2.16
N PRO A 479 -24.21 7.98 1.41
CA PRO A 479 -25.28 7.15 1.92
C PRO A 479 -24.87 6.48 3.26
N PHE A 480 -25.79 6.45 4.22
CA PHE A 480 -25.48 6.38 5.65
C PHE A 480 -24.47 5.31 6.08
N TYR A 481 -24.68 4.06 5.65
CA TYR A 481 -23.83 2.91 6.03
C TYR A 481 -22.85 2.50 4.92
N HIS A 482 -22.50 3.41 4.01
CA HIS A 482 -21.55 3.18 2.92
C HIS A 482 -21.88 1.91 2.07
N PRO A 483 -23.13 1.76 1.59
CA PRO A 483 -23.54 0.59 0.81
C PRO A 483 -22.91 0.57 -0.58
N LEU A 484 -22.69 -0.62 -1.14
CA LEU A 484 -22.22 -0.76 -2.53
C LEU A 484 -23.38 -0.51 -3.50
N GLN A 485 -23.59 0.76 -3.82
CA GLN A 485 -24.81 1.26 -4.46
C GLN A 485 -25.24 0.51 -5.75
N PRO A 486 -24.35 0.16 -6.70
CA PRO A 486 -24.77 -0.51 -7.94
C PRO A 486 -25.45 -1.85 -7.70
N ILE A 487 -24.91 -2.69 -6.81
CA ILE A 487 -25.47 -4.02 -6.52
C ILE A 487 -26.83 -3.90 -5.82
N ILE A 488 -26.98 -2.95 -4.90
CA ILE A 488 -28.27 -2.71 -4.22
C ILE A 488 -29.31 -2.21 -5.24
N TYR A 489 -28.92 -1.30 -6.14
CA TYR A 489 -29.79 -0.79 -7.19
C TYR A 489 -30.24 -1.91 -8.15
N ASP A 490 -29.32 -2.75 -8.61
CA ASP A 490 -29.57 -3.85 -9.54
C ASP A 490 -30.43 -4.97 -8.94
N ASN A 491 -30.37 -5.14 -7.62
CA ASN A 491 -31.32 -5.96 -6.88
C ASN A 491 -32.71 -5.32 -6.78
N GLY A 492 -32.97 -4.15 -7.35
CA GLY A 492 -34.24 -3.45 -7.27
C GLY A 492 -34.53 -2.88 -5.88
N TRP A 493 -33.50 -2.60 -5.10
CA TRP A 493 -33.59 -2.06 -3.73
C TRP A 493 -33.26 -0.56 -3.68
N SER A 494 -33.53 0.17 -4.77
CA SER A 494 -33.23 1.60 -4.89
C SER A 494 -33.89 2.47 -3.81
N SER A 495 -35.04 2.05 -3.27
CA SER A 495 -35.68 2.74 -2.14
C SER A 495 -34.87 2.70 -0.85
N ASP A 496 -34.06 1.66 -0.64
CA ASP A 496 -33.14 1.59 0.50
C ASP A 496 -32.00 2.58 0.33
N LEU A 497 -31.45 2.68 -0.89
CA LEU A 497 -30.45 3.69 -1.23
C LEU A 497 -30.97 5.12 -1.05
N LEU A 498 -32.19 5.41 -1.52
CA LEU A 498 -32.81 6.72 -1.34
C LEU A 498 -32.93 7.09 0.15
N ALA A 499 -33.42 6.16 0.98
CA ALA A 499 -33.50 6.37 2.42
C ALA A 499 -32.12 6.60 3.05
N GLN A 500 -31.12 5.81 2.67
CA GLN A 500 -29.75 5.95 3.18
C GLN A 500 -29.07 7.26 2.73
N ILE A 501 -29.33 7.76 1.51
CA ILE A 501 -28.83 9.06 1.04
C ILE A 501 -29.43 10.18 1.89
N ILE A 502 -30.77 10.20 2.05
CA ILE A 502 -31.46 11.22 2.85
C ILE A 502 -30.96 11.19 4.30
N MET A 503 -30.86 10.00 4.90
CA MET A 503 -30.31 9.86 6.26
C MET A 503 -28.88 10.40 6.35
N GLY A 504 -28.08 10.21 5.30
CA GLY A 504 -26.72 10.73 5.23
C GLY A 504 -26.66 12.25 5.18
N GLU A 505 -27.46 12.87 4.31
CA GLU A 505 -27.59 14.33 4.22
C GLU A 505 -28.05 14.93 5.55
N GLU A 506 -29.01 14.29 6.23
CA GLU A 506 -29.49 14.71 7.53
C GLU A 506 -28.41 14.64 8.62
N MET A 507 -27.63 13.55 8.69
CA MET A 507 -26.54 13.40 9.64
C MET A 507 -25.40 14.40 9.39
N THR A 508 -25.00 14.59 8.12
CA THR A 508 -24.00 15.60 7.74
C THR A 508 -24.46 16.99 8.17
N ARG A 509 -25.73 17.33 7.95
CA ARG A 509 -26.31 18.61 8.36
C ARG A 509 -26.42 18.75 9.88
N GLU A 510 -26.83 17.72 10.59
CA GLU A 510 -26.93 17.73 12.06
C GLU A 510 -25.57 17.94 12.71
N VAL A 511 -24.54 17.23 12.23
CA VAL A 511 -23.20 17.33 12.80
C VAL A 511 -22.49 18.59 12.34
N PHE A 512 -22.43 18.92 11.05
CA PHE A 512 -21.59 20.04 10.58
C PHE A 512 -22.35 21.34 10.31
N GLY A 513 -23.69 21.32 10.26
CA GLY A 513 -24.48 22.49 9.87
C GLY A 513 -24.39 22.81 8.36
N VAL A 514 -23.93 21.86 7.55
CA VAL A 514 -23.72 22.00 6.10
C VAL A 514 -24.82 21.25 5.35
N ASN A 515 -25.42 21.90 4.34
CA ASN A 515 -26.24 21.22 3.34
C ASN A 515 -25.32 20.81 2.19
N ALA A 516 -24.85 19.56 2.21
CA ALA A 516 -23.95 19.05 1.17
C ALA A 516 -24.67 18.97 -0.17
N THR A 517 -24.06 19.48 -1.23
CA THR A 517 -24.55 19.37 -2.62
C THR A 517 -23.76 18.34 -3.43
N GLY A 518 -22.63 17.86 -2.89
CA GLY A 518 -21.85 16.76 -3.45
C GLY A 518 -21.88 15.53 -2.56
N ALA A 519 -21.69 14.37 -3.18
CA ALA A 519 -21.58 13.11 -2.46
C ALA A 519 -20.30 12.35 -2.81
N TRP A 520 -19.74 11.64 -1.83
CA TRP A 520 -18.83 10.54 -2.11
C TRP A 520 -19.66 9.30 -2.44
N THR A 521 -19.54 8.81 -3.67
CA THR A 521 -20.10 7.50 -4.05
C THR A 521 -19.25 6.41 -3.40
N PRO A 522 -19.78 5.56 -2.49
CA PRO A 522 -19.03 4.50 -1.82
C PRO A 522 -18.21 3.66 -2.80
N GLU A 523 -16.90 3.55 -2.55
CA GLU A 523 -15.94 2.82 -3.40
C GLU A 523 -15.82 3.37 -4.83
N MET A 524 -16.37 4.56 -5.10
CA MET A 524 -16.68 5.04 -6.44
C MET A 524 -17.44 4.00 -7.28
N ALA A 525 -18.21 3.12 -6.63
CA ALA A 525 -18.99 2.09 -7.29
C ALA A 525 -20.23 2.72 -7.91
N PHE A 526 -20.31 2.73 -9.22
CA PHE A 526 -21.32 3.51 -9.95
C PHE A 526 -22.00 2.70 -11.05
N ASN A 527 -23.31 2.92 -11.20
CA ASN A 527 -24.07 2.57 -12.40
C ASN A 527 -24.96 3.77 -12.79
N MET A 528 -25.49 3.75 -14.02
CA MET A 528 -26.28 4.88 -14.53
C MET A 528 -27.59 5.13 -13.75
N GLY A 529 -28.07 4.17 -12.97
CA GLY A 529 -29.24 4.33 -12.10
C GLY A 529 -29.04 5.34 -10.98
N LEU A 530 -27.79 5.60 -10.59
CA LEU A 530 -27.47 6.56 -9.52
C LEU A 530 -27.63 8.01 -9.94
N VAL A 531 -27.58 8.33 -11.24
CA VAL A 531 -27.84 9.70 -11.74
C VAL A 531 -29.22 10.16 -11.29
N HIS A 532 -30.21 9.28 -11.43
CA HIS A 532 -31.58 9.56 -11.01
C HIS A 532 -31.71 9.75 -9.51
N LEU A 533 -31.15 8.83 -8.72
CA LEU A 533 -31.21 8.90 -7.26
C LEU A 533 -30.55 10.17 -6.72
N TYR A 534 -29.40 10.57 -7.26
CA TYR A 534 -28.72 11.79 -6.86
C TYR A 534 -29.51 13.06 -7.25
N ASN A 535 -30.14 13.09 -8.43
CA ASN A 535 -31.02 14.19 -8.81
C ASN A 535 -32.25 14.28 -7.88
N GLU A 536 -32.85 13.14 -7.51
CA GLU A 536 -34.02 13.10 -6.62
C GLU A 536 -33.73 13.67 -5.22
N THR A 537 -32.50 13.52 -4.72
CA THR A 537 -32.07 14.06 -3.41
C THR A 537 -31.44 15.45 -3.48
N GLY A 538 -31.12 15.95 -4.68
CA GLY A 538 -30.47 17.25 -4.86
C GLY A 538 -28.94 17.21 -4.78
N ILE A 539 -28.33 16.03 -4.92
CA ILE A 539 -26.89 15.87 -5.11
C ILE A 539 -26.54 16.26 -6.56
N GLU A 540 -25.71 17.29 -6.70
CA GLU A 540 -25.33 17.89 -7.98
C GLU A 540 -24.04 17.29 -8.57
N PHE A 541 -23.16 16.74 -7.72
CA PHE A 541 -21.92 16.13 -8.19
C PHE A 541 -21.41 14.95 -7.34
N THR A 542 -20.55 14.13 -7.96
CA THR A 542 -19.77 13.08 -7.29
C THR A 542 -18.35 12.99 -7.87
N VAL A 543 -17.52 12.14 -7.29
CA VAL A 543 -16.15 11.84 -7.71
C VAL A 543 -16.02 10.38 -8.13
N LEU A 544 -15.44 10.13 -9.31
CA LEU A 544 -15.22 8.77 -9.84
C LEU A 544 -13.78 8.57 -10.31
N ASP A 545 -13.35 7.32 -10.57
CA ASP A 545 -11.98 7.02 -11.01
C ASP A 545 -11.80 7.10 -12.53
N THR A 546 -10.72 7.74 -12.97
CA THR A 546 -10.43 7.92 -14.41
C THR A 546 -10.24 6.59 -15.13
N GLN A 547 -9.41 5.70 -14.58
CA GLN A 547 -9.09 4.43 -15.22
C GLN A 547 -10.30 3.49 -15.26
N ALA A 548 -11.16 3.55 -14.23
CA ALA A 548 -12.35 2.72 -14.13
C ALA A 548 -13.40 3.08 -15.19
N PHE A 549 -13.61 4.38 -15.46
CA PHE A 549 -14.78 4.82 -16.23
C PHE A 549 -14.45 5.44 -17.59
N LEU A 550 -13.53 6.42 -17.66
CA LEU A 550 -13.33 7.25 -18.86
C LEU A 550 -12.99 6.48 -20.15
N PRO A 551 -12.24 5.35 -20.13
CA PRO A 551 -11.99 4.57 -21.33
C PRO A 551 -13.24 3.93 -21.98
N TYR A 552 -14.36 3.86 -21.25
CA TYR A 552 -15.53 3.07 -21.64
C TYR A 552 -16.79 3.91 -21.87
N VAL A 553 -16.75 5.22 -21.62
CA VAL A 553 -17.92 6.10 -21.75
C VAL A 553 -18.33 6.31 -23.21
N THR A 554 -19.61 6.63 -23.41
CA THR A 554 -20.10 7.17 -24.68
C THR A 554 -20.02 8.70 -24.65
N VAL A 555 -19.26 9.30 -25.56
CA VAL A 555 -19.13 10.76 -25.65
C VAL A 555 -20.32 11.35 -26.40
N VAL A 556 -21.04 12.26 -25.76
CA VAL A 556 -22.11 13.04 -26.37
C VAL A 556 -21.56 14.34 -26.97
N ASN A 557 -20.69 15.04 -26.23
CA ASN A 557 -20.06 16.28 -26.66
C ASN A 557 -18.70 16.50 -25.95
N GLY A 558 -17.80 17.27 -26.57
CA GLY A 558 -16.50 17.63 -26.01
C GLY A 558 -15.45 16.52 -26.12
N THR A 559 -14.44 16.57 -25.25
CA THR A 559 -13.37 15.55 -25.20
C THR A 559 -13.14 15.17 -23.74
N PRO A 560 -13.54 13.95 -23.32
CA PRO A 560 -13.41 13.54 -21.92
C PRO A 560 -11.94 13.47 -21.52
N THR A 561 -11.63 14.00 -20.35
CA THR A 561 -10.31 14.00 -19.71
C THR A 561 -10.52 14.07 -18.20
N PRO A 562 -9.61 13.51 -17.36
CA PRO A 562 -9.64 13.75 -15.91
C PRO A 562 -9.55 15.22 -15.52
N TYR A 563 -9.10 16.09 -16.43
CA TYR A 563 -8.65 17.43 -16.11
C TYR A 563 -9.72 18.52 -16.20
N GLY A 564 -10.96 18.20 -15.79
CA GLY A 564 -12.08 19.13 -15.76
C GLY A 564 -13.42 18.48 -15.38
N PRO A 565 -14.46 19.27 -15.05
CA PRO A 565 -15.79 18.73 -14.79
C PRO A 565 -16.39 18.04 -16.02
N ILE A 566 -17.08 16.92 -15.83
CA ILE A 566 -17.78 16.22 -16.91
C ILE A 566 -19.26 16.08 -16.52
N ILE A 567 -20.16 16.37 -17.45
CA ILE A 567 -21.59 16.08 -17.25
C ILE A 567 -21.86 14.64 -17.65
N VAL A 568 -22.44 13.85 -16.75
CA VAL A 568 -22.97 12.51 -17.01
C VAL A 568 -24.48 12.62 -17.18
N GLU A 569 -25.00 12.23 -18.34
CA GLU A 569 -26.43 12.27 -18.66
C GLU A 569 -27.00 10.85 -18.71
N ASP A 570 -28.13 10.63 -18.04
CA ASP A 570 -28.86 9.37 -18.08
C ASP A 570 -29.79 9.27 -19.30
N SER A 571 -30.53 8.17 -19.41
CA SER A 571 -31.47 7.98 -20.54
C SER A 571 -32.73 8.85 -20.48
N THR A 572 -33.00 9.50 -19.35
CA THR A 572 -34.18 10.36 -19.14
C THR A 572 -33.86 11.85 -19.32
N GLY A 573 -32.57 12.20 -19.43
CA GLY A 573 -32.06 13.56 -19.58
C GLY A 573 -31.68 14.22 -18.25
N GLU A 574 -31.70 13.47 -17.15
CA GLU A 574 -31.15 13.91 -15.86
C GLU A 574 -29.63 13.90 -15.90
N GLN A 575 -29.02 14.82 -15.16
CA GLN A 575 -27.60 15.14 -15.27
C GLN A 575 -26.93 15.14 -13.91
N LEU A 576 -25.70 14.67 -13.86
CA LEU A 576 -24.83 14.70 -12.69
C LEU A 576 -23.45 15.21 -13.12
N ILE A 577 -22.88 16.14 -12.38
CA ILE A 577 -21.48 16.54 -12.61
C ILE A 577 -20.57 15.49 -11.97
N VAL A 578 -19.58 15.02 -12.71
CA VAL A 578 -18.58 14.09 -12.20
C VAL A 578 -17.19 14.69 -12.35
N LEU A 579 -16.46 14.72 -11.23
CA LEU A 579 -15.04 14.97 -11.18
C LEU A 579 -14.32 13.62 -11.23
N PHE A 580 -13.47 13.40 -12.24
CA PHE A 580 -12.70 12.16 -12.33
C PHE A 580 -11.34 12.32 -11.69
N ARG A 581 -11.01 11.50 -10.68
CA ARG A 581 -9.70 11.55 -10.02
C ARG A 581 -8.58 11.14 -10.98
N ASP A 582 -7.46 11.84 -10.92
CA ASP A 582 -6.21 11.41 -11.57
C ASP A 582 -5.75 10.13 -10.85
N THR A 583 -5.98 8.97 -11.48
CA THR A 583 -5.77 7.66 -10.88
C THR A 583 -4.31 7.48 -10.42
N ASP A 584 -3.36 7.89 -11.25
CA ASP A 584 -1.93 7.72 -10.96
C ASP A 584 -1.50 8.62 -9.80
N LEU A 585 -1.89 9.90 -9.82
CA LEU A 585 -1.56 10.82 -8.73
C LEU A 585 -2.26 10.43 -7.43
N SER A 586 -3.53 10.00 -7.49
CA SER A 586 -4.28 9.57 -6.30
C SER A 586 -3.67 8.31 -5.68
N ASN A 587 -3.26 7.33 -6.49
CA ASN A 587 -2.58 6.13 -5.99
C ASN A 587 -1.17 6.43 -5.47
N ALA A 588 -0.43 7.34 -6.11
CA ALA A 588 0.86 7.80 -5.59
C ALA A 588 0.70 8.48 -4.23
N PHE A 589 -0.32 9.34 -4.10
CA PHE A 589 -0.68 9.99 -2.83
C PHE A 589 -1.05 8.95 -1.78
N ALA A 590 -1.87 7.95 -2.11
CA ALA A 590 -2.34 6.96 -1.16
C ALA A 590 -1.27 5.97 -0.69
N PHE A 591 -0.38 5.52 -1.58
CA PHE A 591 0.47 4.35 -1.31
C PHE A 591 1.97 4.59 -1.45
N SER A 592 2.41 5.61 -2.20
CA SER A 592 3.84 5.84 -2.47
C SER A 592 4.41 6.99 -1.63
N TYR A 593 3.70 8.11 -1.54
CA TYR A 593 4.16 9.33 -0.89
C TYR A 593 4.36 9.20 0.61
N PHE A 594 3.67 8.26 1.23
CA PHE A 594 3.80 7.94 2.66
C PHE A 594 4.81 6.81 2.92
N SER A 595 5.65 6.44 1.94
CA SER A 595 6.69 5.39 2.08
C SER A 595 8.11 5.89 1.85
N GLN A 596 8.28 7.21 1.70
CA GLN A 596 9.53 7.87 1.38
C GLN A 596 9.73 9.10 2.26
N SER A 597 10.86 9.82 2.12
CA SER A 597 11.09 10.99 2.97
C SER A 597 10.13 12.15 2.60
N PRO A 598 9.68 12.97 3.58
CA PRO A 598 8.72 14.05 3.32
C PRO A 598 9.17 15.03 2.22
N GLN A 599 10.49 15.28 2.11
CA GLN A 599 11.07 16.17 1.11
C GLN A 599 11.01 15.58 -0.31
N VAL A 600 11.08 14.26 -0.45
CA VAL A 600 10.93 13.57 -1.74
C VAL A 600 9.47 13.65 -2.17
N THR A 601 8.54 13.40 -1.25
CA THR A 601 7.09 13.53 -1.47
C THR A 601 6.68 14.92 -1.92
N ALA A 602 7.09 15.96 -1.19
CA ALA A 602 6.80 17.34 -1.55
C ALA A 602 7.34 17.69 -2.96
N ARG A 603 8.56 17.25 -3.28
CA ARG A 603 9.18 17.47 -4.60
C ARG A 603 8.40 16.78 -5.71
N GLU A 604 8.06 15.50 -5.53
CA GLU A 604 7.41 14.69 -6.56
C GLU A 604 5.99 15.16 -6.86
N LEU A 605 5.22 15.54 -5.84
CA LEU A 605 3.90 16.15 -6.00
C LEU A 605 3.98 17.43 -6.83
N ILE A 606 4.86 18.36 -6.45
CA ILE A 606 5.03 19.63 -7.17
C ILE A 606 5.53 19.41 -8.60
N HIS A 607 6.42 18.45 -8.83
CA HIS A 607 6.87 18.08 -10.17
C HIS A 607 5.75 17.46 -11.01
N TYR A 608 4.87 16.66 -10.41
CA TYR A 608 3.69 16.10 -11.07
C TYR A 608 2.74 17.20 -11.53
N LEU A 609 2.35 18.08 -10.60
CA LEU A 609 1.48 19.22 -10.90
C LEU A 609 2.09 20.16 -11.94
N ALA A 610 3.41 20.40 -11.90
CA ALA A 610 4.10 21.20 -12.90
C ALA A 610 4.01 20.57 -14.30
N ARG A 611 4.12 19.24 -14.43
CA ARG A 611 3.93 18.55 -15.73
C ARG A 611 2.50 18.69 -16.23
N ILE A 612 1.50 18.57 -15.36
CA ILE A 612 0.10 18.82 -15.74
C ILE A 612 -0.06 20.25 -16.22
N TYR A 613 0.39 21.25 -15.45
CA TYR A 613 0.31 22.66 -15.82
C TYR A 613 0.97 22.95 -17.18
N MET A 614 2.13 22.34 -17.44
CA MET A 614 2.84 22.53 -18.72
C MET A 614 1.99 22.11 -19.93
N ASN A 615 1.19 21.05 -19.78
CA ASN A 615 0.40 20.43 -20.85
C ASN A 615 -1.06 20.94 -20.89
N ASN A 616 -1.64 21.23 -19.73
CA ASN A 616 -3.06 21.55 -19.52
C ASN A 616 -3.22 22.74 -18.55
N PRO A 617 -2.78 23.96 -18.91
CA PRO A 617 -3.01 25.14 -18.07
C PRO A 617 -4.53 25.36 -17.87
N GLY A 618 -4.96 25.60 -16.64
CA GLY A 618 -6.40 25.71 -16.30
C GLY A 618 -7.13 24.39 -16.10
N ALA A 619 -6.40 23.27 -16.00
CA ALA A 619 -6.96 21.97 -15.63
C ALA A 619 -7.52 21.97 -14.21
N VAL A 620 -8.58 21.20 -13.98
CA VAL A 620 -8.99 20.75 -12.64
C VAL A 620 -8.35 19.38 -12.39
N VAL A 621 -7.43 19.29 -11.44
CA VAL A 621 -6.73 18.05 -11.07
C VAL A 621 -7.34 17.53 -9.78
N VAL A 622 -7.94 16.36 -9.85
CA VAL A 622 -8.65 15.76 -8.71
C VAL A 622 -7.81 14.64 -8.12
N VAL A 623 -7.53 14.72 -6.82
CA VAL A 623 -6.84 13.69 -6.03
C VAL A 623 -7.85 13.19 -5.00
N ALA A 624 -8.26 11.93 -5.10
CA ALA A 624 -9.33 11.40 -4.26
C ALA A 624 -8.96 10.03 -3.68
N LEU A 625 -9.04 9.86 -2.36
CA LEU A 625 -8.53 8.70 -1.64
C LEU A 625 -9.10 8.59 -0.21
N ASP A 626 -8.94 7.42 0.41
CA ASP A 626 -9.20 7.24 1.84
C ASP A 626 -8.26 8.12 2.68
N GLY A 627 -8.81 8.72 3.74
CA GLY A 627 -8.12 9.70 4.55
C GLY A 627 -7.18 9.13 5.62
N GLU A 628 -7.57 8.02 6.25
CA GLU A 628 -6.76 7.38 7.27
C GLU A 628 -5.66 6.51 6.69
N ASN A 629 -5.93 5.82 5.57
CA ASN A 629 -5.05 4.78 5.01
C ASN A 629 -3.60 5.24 4.81
N PRO A 630 -3.31 6.38 4.16
CA PRO A 630 -1.92 6.79 3.91
C PRO A 630 -1.16 7.08 5.23
N LEU A 631 -1.87 7.56 6.25
CA LEU A 631 -1.31 7.88 7.56
C LEU A 631 -1.07 6.61 8.39
N ILE A 632 -2.06 5.71 8.46
CA ILE A 632 -2.01 4.53 9.34
C ILE A 632 -1.15 3.41 8.75
N PHE A 633 -0.98 3.33 7.43
CA PHE A 633 -0.11 2.33 6.79
C PHE A 633 1.38 2.66 6.98
N ASN A 634 1.73 3.91 7.30
CA ASN A 634 3.07 4.27 7.76
C ASN A 634 3.02 5.28 8.92
N PRO A 635 2.76 4.82 10.15
CA PRO A 635 2.63 5.71 11.31
C PRO A 635 3.97 6.34 11.74
N THR A 636 5.10 5.91 11.17
CA THR A 636 6.43 6.44 11.54
C THR A 636 6.67 7.80 10.88
N THR A 637 6.30 7.96 9.61
CA THR A 637 6.50 9.21 8.86
C THR A 637 5.21 9.86 8.41
N GLY A 638 4.08 9.15 8.40
CA GLY A 638 2.85 9.62 7.79
C GLY A 638 2.39 11.02 8.23
N PRO A 639 2.42 11.36 9.53
CA PRO A 639 2.15 12.73 9.98
C PRO A 639 3.08 13.79 9.36
N ALA A 640 4.38 13.49 9.28
CA ALA A 640 5.37 14.39 8.70
C ALA A 640 5.26 14.47 7.16
N ASP A 641 4.85 13.38 6.52
CA ASP A 641 4.61 13.32 5.08
C ASP A 641 3.41 14.19 4.69
N LEU A 642 2.28 14.08 5.42
CA LEU A 642 1.11 14.92 5.21
C LEU A 642 1.42 16.40 5.47
N GLN A 643 2.14 16.71 6.56
CA GLN A 643 2.60 18.07 6.82
C GLN A 643 3.41 18.62 5.65
N ALA A 644 4.38 17.87 5.13
CA ALA A 644 5.19 18.31 4.00
C ALA A 644 4.36 18.54 2.72
N ILE A 645 3.32 17.74 2.50
CA ILE A 645 2.38 17.94 1.40
C ILE A 645 1.62 19.27 1.57
N TYR A 646 0.94 19.49 2.68
CA TYR A 646 0.18 20.73 2.87
C TYR A 646 1.07 21.97 2.96
N GLN A 647 2.25 21.85 3.54
CA GLN A 647 3.25 22.91 3.53
C GLN A 647 3.63 23.28 2.09
N VAL A 648 4.02 22.30 1.26
CA VAL A 648 4.45 22.61 -0.11
C VAL A 648 3.30 23.12 -0.98
N LEU A 649 2.07 22.64 -0.76
CA LEU A 649 0.90 23.16 -1.45
C LEU A 649 0.63 24.63 -1.09
N SER A 650 0.69 24.96 0.20
CA SER A 650 0.56 26.32 0.72
C SER A 650 1.66 27.25 0.18
N GLU A 651 2.91 26.77 0.08
CA GLU A 651 4.05 27.56 -0.40
C GLU A 651 4.06 27.86 -1.90
N TYR A 652 3.49 26.98 -2.73
CA TYR A 652 3.53 27.11 -4.19
C TYR A 652 2.21 27.56 -4.82
N GLN A 653 1.09 27.48 -4.10
CA GLN A 653 -0.18 27.96 -4.64
C GLN A 653 -0.15 29.46 -4.95
N GLY A 654 -0.96 29.89 -5.92
CA GLY A 654 -1.08 31.25 -6.41
C GLY A 654 -0.99 31.32 -7.93
N THR A 655 0.21 31.45 -8.48
CA THR A 655 0.37 31.87 -9.89
C THR A 655 0.14 30.76 -10.93
N TRP A 656 0.47 29.51 -10.61
CA TRP A 656 0.42 28.40 -11.59
C TRP A 656 -0.42 27.22 -11.12
N PHE A 657 -0.68 27.08 -9.83
CA PHE A 657 -1.80 26.29 -9.34
C PHE A 657 -2.44 26.96 -8.13
N ILE A 658 -3.66 26.56 -7.80
CA ILE A 658 -4.37 26.89 -6.57
C ILE A 658 -5.03 25.62 -6.01
N THR A 659 -5.26 25.55 -4.70
CA THR A 659 -6.14 24.52 -4.12
C THR A 659 -7.57 25.05 -4.09
N GLN A 660 -8.54 24.23 -4.45
CA GLN A 660 -9.96 24.57 -4.41
C GLN A 660 -10.76 23.41 -3.83
N THR A 661 -11.93 23.72 -3.27
CA THR A 661 -12.95 22.71 -3.04
C THR A 661 -13.53 22.20 -4.37
N ALA A 662 -14.24 21.08 -4.35
CA ALA A 662 -14.85 20.49 -5.54
C ALA A 662 -15.89 21.44 -6.15
N SER A 663 -16.78 22.00 -5.33
CA SER A 663 -17.77 23.00 -5.78
C SER A 663 -17.11 24.25 -6.35
N GLU A 664 -16.07 24.79 -5.70
CA GLU A 664 -15.33 25.95 -6.23
C GLU A 664 -14.71 25.64 -7.60
N ALA A 665 -14.15 24.45 -7.79
CA ALA A 665 -13.58 24.03 -9.06
C ALA A 665 -14.67 23.88 -10.14
N ILE A 666 -15.84 23.31 -9.79
CA ILE A 666 -16.99 23.17 -10.69
C ILE A 666 -17.56 24.54 -11.09
N GLU A 667 -17.68 25.48 -10.16
CA GLU A 667 -18.20 26.83 -10.44
C GLU A 667 -17.25 27.65 -11.33
N THR A 668 -15.93 27.49 -11.14
CA THR A 668 -14.92 28.28 -11.84
C THR A 668 -14.50 27.69 -13.19
N HIS A 669 -14.86 26.43 -13.49
CA HIS A 669 -14.47 25.73 -14.72
C HIS A 669 -15.69 25.24 -15.50
N LYS A 670 -15.64 25.41 -16.83
CA LYS A 670 -16.69 24.87 -17.70
C LYS A 670 -16.52 23.35 -17.84
N PRO A 671 -17.62 22.59 -17.96
CA PRO A 671 -17.54 21.18 -18.28
C PRO A 671 -16.77 20.93 -19.58
N VAL A 672 -15.83 19.98 -19.55
CA VAL A 672 -14.95 19.64 -20.69
C VAL A 672 -15.61 18.66 -21.66
N ALA A 673 -16.60 17.91 -21.17
CA ALA A 673 -17.36 16.94 -21.94
C ALA A 673 -18.76 16.68 -21.35
N VAL A 674 -19.63 16.14 -22.20
CA VAL A 674 -20.89 15.49 -21.82
C VAL A 674 -20.78 14.03 -22.24
N VAL A 675 -21.05 13.11 -21.33
CA VAL A 675 -20.92 11.66 -21.54
C VAL A 675 -22.15 10.92 -21.04
N THR A 676 -22.32 9.68 -21.50
CA THR A 676 -23.37 8.75 -21.05
C THR A 676 -22.84 7.32 -21.07
N ASN A 677 -23.63 6.34 -20.64
CA ASN A 677 -23.29 4.91 -20.60
C ASN A 677 -21.96 4.63 -19.88
N LEU A 678 -21.78 5.18 -18.67
CA LEU A 678 -20.66 4.77 -17.83
C LEU A 678 -20.79 3.26 -17.52
N PRO A 679 -19.68 2.50 -17.53
CA PRO A 679 -19.71 1.09 -17.16
C PRO A 679 -20.11 0.93 -15.69
N GLU A 680 -20.73 -0.20 -15.36
CA GLU A 680 -20.95 -0.57 -13.96
C GLU A 680 -19.65 -1.14 -13.38
N THR A 681 -18.99 -0.35 -12.53
CA THR A 681 -17.68 -0.68 -11.96
C THR A 681 -17.41 0.18 -10.73
N SER A 682 -16.20 0.06 -10.16
CA SER A 682 -15.71 0.87 -9.05
C SER A 682 -14.26 1.32 -9.28
N TRP A 683 -13.69 2.10 -8.36
CA TRP A 683 -12.26 2.44 -8.40
C TRP A 683 -11.32 1.22 -8.33
N ALA A 684 -11.83 0.04 -8.00
CA ALA A 684 -11.10 -1.23 -8.08
C ALA A 684 -11.16 -1.87 -9.49
N LEU A 685 -11.70 -1.15 -10.48
CA LEU A 685 -11.90 -1.57 -11.87
C LEU A 685 -12.90 -2.73 -12.06
N ASN A 686 -13.61 -3.14 -11.01
CA ASN A 686 -14.65 -4.17 -11.02
C ASN A 686 -15.43 -4.20 -9.70
N LEU A 687 -16.58 -4.89 -9.68
CA LEU A 687 -17.36 -5.15 -8.45
C LEU A 687 -17.05 -6.52 -7.79
N ASN A 688 -16.15 -7.33 -8.34
CA ASN A 688 -15.83 -8.68 -7.82
C ASN A 688 -15.20 -8.62 -6.41
N ASN A 689 -14.58 -7.50 -6.05
CA ASN A 689 -14.10 -7.28 -4.69
C ASN A 689 -15.20 -7.31 -3.62
N TRP A 690 -16.48 -7.20 -4.00
CA TRP A 690 -17.63 -7.36 -3.11
C TRP A 690 -18.52 -8.54 -3.52
N ASN A 691 -18.44 -9.01 -4.77
CA ASN A 691 -19.30 -10.08 -5.28
C ASN A 691 -18.60 -11.01 -6.30
N ASN A 692 -17.60 -11.78 -5.85
CA ASN A 692 -16.85 -12.76 -6.67
C ASN A 692 -17.29 -14.23 -6.50
N GLY A 693 -18.40 -14.50 -5.80
CA GLY A 693 -18.84 -15.86 -5.51
C GLY A 693 -18.04 -16.57 -4.40
N TYR A 694 -17.18 -15.87 -3.66
CA TYR A 694 -16.59 -16.44 -2.45
C TYR A 694 -17.71 -16.88 -1.48
N PRO A 695 -17.65 -18.08 -0.85
CA PRO A 695 -18.75 -18.61 -0.04
C PRO A 695 -19.21 -17.66 1.07
N GLY A 696 -18.27 -16.98 1.73
CA GLY A 696 -18.61 -16.02 2.78
C GLY A 696 -19.39 -14.80 2.27
N LYS A 697 -19.02 -14.26 1.10
CA LYS A 697 -19.74 -13.12 0.49
C LYS A 697 -21.12 -13.55 -0.03
N THR A 698 -21.19 -14.74 -0.63
CA THR A 698 -22.46 -15.33 -1.10
C THR A 698 -23.43 -15.53 0.05
N GLU A 699 -22.94 -15.98 1.21
CA GLU A 699 -23.73 -16.14 2.42
C GLU A 699 -24.24 -14.80 2.97
N ILE A 700 -23.40 -13.75 2.99
CA ILE A 700 -23.82 -12.39 3.37
C ILE A 700 -24.94 -11.90 2.44
N TRP A 701 -24.72 -11.93 1.12
CA TRP A 701 -25.72 -11.46 0.14
C TRP A 701 -27.04 -12.25 0.23
N TYR A 702 -26.97 -13.57 0.42
CA TYR A 702 -28.17 -14.39 0.62
C TYR A 702 -28.89 -14.02 1.93
N SER A 703 -28.16 -13.87 3.04
CA SER A 703 -28.74 -13.52 4.34
C SER A 703 -29.39 -12.14 4.31
N LEU A 704 -28.75 -11.18 3.64
CA LEU A 704 -29.27 -9.83 3.43
C LEU A 704 -30.58 -9.85 2.64
N ALA A 705 -30.61 -10.52 1.48
CA ALA A 705 -31.81 -10.63 0.66
C ALA A 705 -32.96 -11.33 1.41
N PHE A 706 -32.64 -12.36 2.19
CA PHE A 706 -33.60 -13.10 3.01
C PHE A 706 -34.17 -12.24 4.16
N ALA A 707 -33.33 -11.48 4.86
CA ALA A 707 -33.74 -10.56 5.92
C ALA A 707 -34.61 -9.44 5.39
N ARG A 708 -34.20 -8.81 4.28
CA ARG A 708 -34.96 -7.77 3.59
C ARG A 708 -36.35 -8.26 3.22
N GLU A 709 -36.44 -9.43 2.62
CA GLU A 709 -37.71 -10.00 2.16
C GLU A 709 -38.72 -10.17 3.32
N TYR A 710 -38.29 -10.75 4.44
CA TYR A 710 -39.12 -10.86 5.65
C TYR A 710 -39.51 -9.48 6.20
N LEU A 711 -38.57 -8.53 6.20
CA LEU A 711 -38.81 -7.19 6.73
C LEU A 711 -39.80 -6.41 5.88
N VAL A 712 -39.67 -6.42 4.55
CA VAL A 712 -40.61 -5.80 3.62
C VAL A 712 -41.99 -6.43 3.78
N ALA A 713 -42.07 -7.77 3.77
CA ALA A 713 -43.33 -8.49 3.91
C ALA A 713 -44.02 -8.16 5.26
N PHE A 714 -43.27 -8.16 6.36
CA PHE A 714 -43.81 -7.81 7.67
C PHE A 714 -44.25 -6.34 7.74
N THR A 715 -43.40 -5.41 7.27
CA THR A 715 -43.66 -3.96 7.25
C THR A 715 -44.94 -3.65 6.46
N LYS A 716 -45.11 -4.28 5.30
CA LYS A 716 -46.34 -4.15 4.50
C LYS A 716 -47.56 -4.71 5.23
N ALA A 717 -47.41 -5.86 5.89
CA ALA A 717 -48.50 -6.49 6.62
C ALA A 717 -48.94 -5.69 7.86
N VAL A 718 -48.08 -4.85 8.45
CA VAL A 718 -48.48 -3.93 9.52
C VAL A 718 -48.96 -2.57 9.01
N GLY A 719 -48.97 -2.35 7.69
CA GLY A 719 -49.38 -1.11 7.06
C GLY A 719 -48.38 0.05 7.23
N ALA A 720 -47.10 -0.27 7.45
CA ALA A 720 -46.03 0.72 7.55
C ALA A 720 -45.34 0.94 6.20
N GLN A 721 -44.61 2.05 6.08
CA GLN A 721 -43.80 2.37 4.90
C GLN A 721 -42.56 1.47 4.86
N THR A 722 -42.31 0.87 3.70
CA THR A 722 -41.08 0.13 3.40
C THR A 722 -39.95 1.10 3.07
N SER A 723 -38.72 0.74 3.42
CA SER A 723 -37.55 1.59 3.25
C SER A 723 -37.72 3.01 3.85
N PRO A 724 -38.16 3.14 5.12
CA PRO A 724 -38.34 4.46 5.72
C PRO A 724 -37.00 5.12 6.05
N VAL A 725 -36.95 6.46 5.98
CA VAL A 725 -35.90 7.24 6.65
C VAL A 725 -36.00 6.98 8.15
N VAL A 726 -34.91 6.51 8.76
CA VAL A 726 -34.90 6.05 10.16
C VAL A 726 -34.38 7.16 11.08
N PRO A 727 -35.15 7.59 12.11
CA PRO A 727 -34.63 8.50 13.13
C PRO A 727 -33.62 7.79 14.04
N LEU A 728 -32.40 8.33 14.18
CA LEU A 728 -31.30 7.69 14.91
C LEU A 728 -30.86 8.51 16.14
N PRO A 729 -31.53 8.36 17.29
CA PRO A 729 -31.07 9.01 18.52
C PRO A 729 -29.73 8.41 19.00
N PHE A 730 -28.82 9.27 19.48
CA PHE A 730 -27.47 8.91 19.91
C PHE A 730 -27.39 8.20 21.27
N ASN A 731 -28.49 8.07 22.00
CA ASN A 731 -28.53 7.47 23.35
C ASN A 731 -29.14 6.07 23.40
N THR A 732 -29.50 5.51 22.24
CA THR A 732 -30.00 4.13 22.12
C THR A 732 -29.34 3.36 20.99
N THR A 733 -28.19 3.83 20.51
CA THR A 733 -27.46 3.24 19.38
C THR A 733 -27.25 1.73 19.57
N PRO A 734 -27.52 0.87 18.56
CA PRO A 734 -27.94 1.16 17.18
C PRO A 734 -29.46 1.13 16.97
N ASN A 735 -30.24 1.16 18.05
CA ASN A 735 -31.71 1.11 18.00
C ASN A 735 -32.31 2.47 17.67
N SER A 736 -33.44 2.44 16.97
CA SER A 736 -34.24 3.61 16.62
C SER A 736 -35.42 3.82 17.59
N THR A 737 -36.24 4.82 17.30
CA THR A 737 -37.39 5.27 18.09
C THR A 737 -38.50 4.24 18.25
N ASN A 738 -38.57 3.22 17.38
CA ASN A 738 -39.49 2.10 17.54
C ASN A 738 -38.92 0.81 16.93
N PRO A 739 -39.48 -0.37 17.29
CA PRO A 739 -38.92 -1.64 16.87
C PRO A 739 -38.90 -1.88 15.35
N ILE A 740 -39.85 -1.36 14.57
CA ILE A 740 -39.83 -1.54 13.09
C ILE A 740 -38.70 -0.70 12.49
N TYR A 741 -38.55 0.55 12.92
CA TYR A 741 -37.43 1.39 12.49
C TYR A 741 -36.08 0.83 12.92
N THR A 742 -35.98 0.21 14.10
CA THR A 742 -34.78 -0.54 14.51
C THR A 742 -34.46 -1.64 13.50
N LEU A 743 -35.45 -2.43 13.07
CA LEU A 743 -35.20 -3.51 12.10
C LEU A 743 -34.79 -2.98 10.72
N TRP A 744 -35.34 -1.84 10.28
CA TRP A 744 -34.89 -1.16 9.05
C TRP A 744 -33.46 -0.64 9.19
N ASN A 745 -33.10 -0.07 10.35
CA ASN A 745 -31.72 0.32 10.60
C ASN A 745 -30.76 -0.87 10.52
N TYR A 746 -31.15 -2.01 11.10
CA TYR A 746 -30.35 -3.24 11.04
C TYR A 746 -30.15 -3.73 9.62
N LEU A 747 -31.14 -3.55 8.75
CA LEU A 747 -31.00 -3.87 7.34
C LEU A 747 -29.97 -2.95 6.69
N TYR A 748 -30.10 -1.63 6.86
CA TYR A 748 -29.18 -0.66 6.28
C TYR A 748 -27.74 -0.85 6.76
N ILE A 749 -27.55 -1.19 8.03
CA ILE A 749 -26.24 -1.58 8.56
C ILE A 749 -25.70 -2.78 7.77
N ALA A 750 -26.49 -3.83 7.59
CA ALA A 750 -26.07 -5.04 6.87
C ALA A 750 -25.83 -4.83 5.36
N GLU A 751 -26.30 -3.74 4.77
CA GLU A 751 -26.04 -3.36 3.37
C GLU A 751 -24.66 -2.72 3.15
N GLY A 752 -23.94 -2.37 4.22
CA GLY A 752 -22.61 -1.73 4.15
C GLY A 752 -21.59 -2.54 3.35
N SER A 753 -20.76 -1.85 2.56
CA SER A 753 -19.79 -2.48 1.66
C SER A 753 -18.68 -3.23 2.41
N ASP A 754 -18.30 -2.78 3.61
CA ASP A 754 -17.21 -3.32 4.42
C ASP A 754 -17.32 -4.82 4.67
N TRP A 755 -18.55 -5.29 4.93
CA TRP A 755 -18.80 -6.68 5.28
C TRP A 755 -18.33 -7.62 4.17
N THR A 756 -18.58 -7.26 2.92
CA THR A 756 -18.21 -8.07 1.76
C THR A 756 -16.79 -7.74 1.26
N TRP A 757 -16.30 -6.52 1.44
CA TRP A 757 -14.91 -6.15 1.19
C TRP A 757 -13.93 -6.99 2.03
N GLN A 758 -14.19 -7.07 3.34
CA GLN A 758 -13.33 -7.75 4.32
C GLN A 758 -13.47 -9.29 4.24
N THR A 759 -14.59 -9.81 3.74
CA THR A 759 -14.86 -11.26 3.75
C THR A 759 -14.19 -12.01 2.58
N GLY A 760 -12.98 -12.51 2.79
CA GLY A 760 -12.25 -13.28 1.79
C GLY A 760 -11.49 -12.40 0.78
N PRO A 761 -11.09 -12.93 -0.40
CA PRO A 761 -10.25 -12.19 -1.33
C PRO A 761 -10.94 -10.92 -1.86
N PRO A 762 -10.21 -9.81 -2.05
CA PRO A 762 -8.75 -9.72 -1.92
C PRO A 762 -8.24 -9.50 -0.49
N ASN A 763 -9.09 -9.10 0.46
CA ASN A 763 -8.64 -8.50 1.71
C ASN A 763 -8.36 -9.50 2.85
N TYR A 764 -9.17 -10.56 2.98
CA TYR A 764 -9.05 -11.55 4.06
C TYR A 764 -9.06 -10.94 5.47
N GLY A 765 -9.97 -10.00 5.69
CA GLY A 765 -10.16 -9.34 6.98
C GLY A 765 -10.62 -10.30 8.09
N PRO A 766 -10.68 -9.79 9.34
CA PRO A 766 -11.16 -10.56 10.49
C PRO A 766 -12.53 -11.20 10.26
N ALA A 767 -12.69 -12.45 10.70
CA ALA A 767 -13.94 -13.21 10.56
C ALA A 767 -15.17 -12.50 11.18
N TRP A 768 -14.92 -11.56 12.11
CA TRP A 768 -15.93 -10.70 12.71
C TRP A 768 -16.72 -9.89 11.67
N PHE A 769 -16.10 -9.38 10.59
CA PHE A 769 -16.82 -8.59 9.58
C PHE A 769 -17.97 -9.38 8.93
N LYS A 770 -17.70 -10.65 8.58
CA LYS A 770 -18.75 -11.54 8.08
C LYS A 770 -19.81 -11.76 9.15
N GLN A 771 -19.39 -12.06 10.38
CA GLN A 771 -20.31 -12.37 11.47
C GLN A 771 -21.22 -11.18 11.79
N GLN A 772 -20.73 -9.95 11.71
CA GLN A 772 -21.48 -8.73 12.01
C GLN A 772 -22.70 -8.58 11.09
N ALA A 773 -22.51 -8.74 9.77
CA ALA A 773 -23.61 -8.71 8.80
C ALA A 773 -24.64 -9.82 9.05
N LEU A 774 -24.17 -11.03 9.40
CA LEU A 774 -25.04 -12.15 9.74
C LEU A 774 -25.81 -11.91 11.04
N THR A 775 -25.19 -11.34 12.07
CA THR A 775 -25.85 -11.02 13.35
C THR A 775 -27.00 -10.04 13.16
N TYR A 776 -26.82 -8.99 12.35
CA TYR A 776 -27.88 -8.03 12.04
C TYR A 776 -29.04 -8.65 11.25
N THR A 777 -28.73 -9.42 10.20
CA THR A 777 -29.75 -10.10 9.38
C THR A 777 -30.51 -11.17 10.18
N ASP A 778 -29.82 -11.93 11.03
CA ASP A 778 -30.43 -12.89 11.95
C ASP A 778 -31.32 -12.19 12.99
N ALA A 779 -30.90 -11.04 13.52
CA ALA A 779 -31.70 -10.27 14.48
C ALA A 779 -33.04 -9.84 13.87
N ILE A 780 -33.06 -9.42 12.60
CA ILE A 780 -34.28 -9.08 11.86
C ILE A 780 -35.19 -10.31 11.75
N ILE A 781 -34.66 -11.41 11.21
CA ILE A 781 -35.42 -12.64 10.98
C ILE A 781 -36.00 -13.20 12.29
N ASN A 782 -35.18 -13.30 13.33
CA ASN A 782 -35.58 -13.88 14.60
C ASN A 782 -36.63 -13.01 15.30
N THR A 783 -36.49 -11.68 15.22
CA THR A 783 -37.47 -10.74 15.79
C THR A 783 -38.81 -10.87 15.09
N ILE A 784 -38.84 -10.85 13.75
CA ILE A 784 -40.08 -10.97 12.97
C ILE A 784 -40.74 -12.33 13.20
N LYS A 785 -39.98 -13.42 13.18
CA LYS A 785 -40.52 -14.76 13.46
C LYS A 785 -41.07 -14.85 14.88
N GLY A 786 -40.36 -14.29 15.87
CA GLY A 786 -40.81 -14.23 17.26
C GLY A 786 -42.10 -13.41 17.44
N TRP A 787 -42.26 -12.32 16.70
CA TRP A 787 -43.50 -11.57 16.62
C TRP A 787 -44.62 -12.41 15.99
N LEU A 788 -44.41 -12.99 14.81
CA LEU A 788 -45.43 -13.79 14.11
C LEU A 788 -45.90 -15.00 14.93
N GLN A 789 -45.08 -15.57 15.81
CA GLN A 789 -45.49 -16.64 16.76
C GLN A 789 -46.57 -16.21 17.76
N GLN A 790 -46.75 -14.90 17.98
CA GLN A 790 -47.79 -14.36 18.85
C GLN A 790 -49.16 -14.32 18.16
N VAL A 791 -49.22 -14.55 16.84
CA VAL A 791 -50.47 -14.65 16.08
C VAL A 791 -50.93 -16.10 16.05
N LYS A 792 -52.00 -16.41 16.79
CA LYS A 792 -52.43 -17.80 17.06
C LYS A 792 -53.82 -18.07 16.54
N LEU A 793 -53.99 -19.19 15.83
CA LEU A 793 -55.32 -19.72 15.54
C LEU A 793 -55.89 -20.33 16.83
N VAL A 794 -56.79 -19.60 17.49
CA VAL A 794 -57.42 -19.98 18.77
C VAL A 794 -58.48 -21.05 18.57
N ARG A 795 -59.25 -20.94 17.47
CA ARG A 795 -60.37 -21.86 17.22
C ARG A 795 -60.67 -21.99 15.73
N TYR A 796 -61.00 -23.21 15.32
CA TYR A 796 -61.59 -23.57 14.04
C TYR A 796 -62.89 -24.33 14.29
N VAL A 797 -64.00 -23.87 13.72
CA VAL A 797 -65.29 -24.57 13.78
C VAL A 797 -65.97 -24.51 12.43
N VAL A 798 -66.51 -25.64 11.99
CA VAL A 798 -67.45 -25.71 10.86
C VAL A 798 -68.86 -25.70 11.43
N LYS A 799 -69.68 -24.73 11.03
CA LYS A 799 -71.10 -24.68 11.42
C LYS A 799 -71.92 -24.16 10.23
N ASP A 800 -72.96 -24.90 9.85
CA ASP A 800 -73.91 -24.52 8.79
C ASP A 800 -73.21 -24.09 7.48
N ASP A 801 -72.27 -24.90 6.98
CA ASP A 801 -71.43 -24.66 5.78
C ASP A 801 -70.56 -23.38 5.82
N VAL A 802 -70.34 -22.84 7.03
CA VAL A 802 -69.43 -21.72 7.28
C VAL A 802 -68.28 -22.19 8.17
N VAL A 803 -67.05 -22.02 7.67
CA VAL A 803 -65.84 -22.14 8.47
C VAL A 803 -65.65 -20.84 9.25
N VAL A 804 -65.63 -20.93 10.58
CA VAL A 804 -65.37 -19.79 11.46
C VAL A 804 -63.97 -19.95 12.07
N LEU A 805 -63.08 -19.03 11.70
CA LEU A 805 -61.75 -18.92 12.29
C LEU A 805 -61.76 -17.90 13.41
N LYS A 806 -61.11 -18.22 14.54
CA LYS A 806 -60.76 -17.25 15.58
C LYS A 806 -59.25 -17.12 15.65
N ILE A 807 -58.72 -15.99 15.20
CA ILE A 807 -57.28 -15.73 15.20
C ILE A 807 -56.98 -14.63 16.22
N TYR A 808 -56.18 -14.96 17.23
CA TYR A 808 -55.63 -13.99 18.16
C TYR A 808 -54.41 -13.34 17.54
N ASN A 809 -54.41 -12.01 17.44
CA ASN A 809 -53.21 -11.25 17.09
C ASN A 809 -52.60 -10.71 18.39
N GLY A 810 -51.51 -11.33 18.86
CA GLY A 810 -50.80 -10.90 20.07
C GLY A 810 -49.79 -9.77 19.85
N LEU A 811 -49.67 -9.23 18.64
CA LEU A 811 -48.78 -8.12 18.35
C LEU A 811 -49.34 -6.80 18.88
N ASN A 812 -48.44 -5.82 19.03
CA ASN A 812 -48.80 -4.42 19.22
C ASN A 812 -49.30 -3.73 17.93
N TYR A 813 -49.28 -4.44 16.79
CA TYR A 813 -49.61 -3.91 15.48
C TYR A 813 -50.89 -4.50 14.92
N THR A 814 -51.65 -3.70 14.18
CA THR A 814 -52.74 -4.21 13.33
C THR A 814 -52.14 -4.92 12.13
N LEU A 815 -52.65 -6.11 11.78
CA LEU A 815 -52.21 -6.84 10.59
C LEU A 815 -53.24 -6.74 9.46
N TYR A 816 -52.77 -6.31 8.30
CA TYR A 816 -53.45 -6.27 7.01
C TYR A 816 -52.89 -7.41 6.15
N VAL A 817 -53.62 -8.52 6.07
CA VAL A 817 -53.12 -9.76 5.44
C VAL A 817 -54.15 -10.38 4.53
N THR A 818 -53.68 -11.14 3.54
CA THR A 818 -54.52 -12.01 2.72
C THR A 818 -54.65 -13.36 3.42
N LEU A 819 -55.85 -13.68 3.87
CA LEU A 819 -56.20 -14.99 4.40
C LEU A 819 -56.43 -15.95 3.24
N VAL A 820 -55.75 -17.09 3.26
CA VAL A 820 -55.88 -18.16 2.28
C VAL A 820 -56.26 -19.44 3.01
N VAL A 821 -57.42 -20.00 2.70
CA VAL A 821 -57.92 -21.24 3.31
C VAL A 821 -58.10 -22.28 2.22
N SER A 822 -57.49 -23.46 2.40
CA SER A 822 -57.49 -24.52 1.40
C SER A 822 -57.92 -25.84 2.01
N ASN A 823 -58.56 -26.69 1.21
CA ASN A 823 -58.90 -28.09 1.54
C ASN A 823 -58.21 -29.07 0.57
N SER A 824 -57.02 -28.69 0.08
CA SER A 824 -56.20 -29.44 -0.89
C SER A 824 -56.72 -29.47 -2.32
N THR A 825 -58.02 -29.22 -2.56
CA THR A 825 -58.62 -29.19 -3.91
C THR A 825 -59.16 -27.82 -4.30
N TYR A 826 -59.62 -27.04 -3.32
CA TYR A 826 -60.17 -25.71 -3.50
C TYR A 826 -59.56 -24.73 -2.50
N THR A 827 -59.43 -23.48 -2.89
CA THR A 827 -58.83 -22.42 -2.07
C THR A 827 -59.73 -21.18 -2.08
N ILE A 828 -59.98 -20.62 -0.90
CA ILE A 828 -60.65 -19.33 -0.72
C ILE A 828 -59.63 -18.31 -0.23
N THR A 829 -59.64 -17.14 -0.85
CA THR A 829 -58.81 -16.01 -0.45
C THR A 829 -59.67 -14.82 -0.04
N LYS A 830 -59.22 -14.11 1.00
CA LYS A 830 -59.92 -12.93 1.51
C LYS A 830 -58.95 -11.96 2.20
N PRO A 831 -58.94 -10.66 1.87
CA PRO A 831 -58.22 -9.67 2.66
C PRO A 831 -58.90 -9.52 4.04
N ILE A 832 -58.11 -9.55 5.10
CA ILE A 832 -58.58 -9.44 6.48
C ILE A 832 -57.73 -8.46 7.28
N ILE A 833 -58.33 -7.94 8.36
CA ILE A 833 -57.67 -7.08 9.33
C ILE A 833 -57.70 -7.78 10.68
N LEU A 834 -56.53 -7.97 11.30
CA LEU A 834 -56.41 -8.53 12.65
C LEU A 834 -56.02 -7.44 13.63
N LYS A 835 -56.94 -7.05 14.50
CA LYS A 835 -56.68 -6.02 15.53
C LYS A 835 -55.69 -6.52 16.59
N PRO A 836 -54.79 -5.65 17.10
CA PRO A 836 -53.79 -6.02 18.10
C PRO A 836 -54.45 -6.42 19.42
N HIS A 837 -53.82 -7.35 20.14
CA HIS A 837 -54.29 -7.93 21.40
C HIS A 837 -55.77 -8.38 21.39
N HIS A 838 -56.24 -8.87 20.24
CA HIS A 838 -57.65 -9.20 20.02
C HIS A 838 -57.85 -10.56 19.35
N ILE A 839 -58.95 -11.25 19.72
CA ILE A 839 -59.42 -12.46 19.03
C ILE A 839 -60.35 -12.05 17.90
N ASN A 840 -59.84 -12.09 16.68
CA ASN A 840 -60.56 -11.73 15.47
C ASN A 840 -61.37 -12.94 14.98
N THR A 841 -62.69 -12.77 14.82
CA THR A 841 -63.58 -13.83 14.33
C THR A 841 -63.88 -13.62 12.85
N ILE A 842 -63.50 -14.58 12.02
CA ILE A 842 -63.53 -14.47 10.56
C ILE A 842 -64.42 -15.59 9.99
N PRO A 843 -65.62 -15.26 9.49
CA PRO A 843 -66.47 -16.22 8.79
C PRO A 843 -66.01 -16.40 7.33
N ILE A 844 -65.93 -17.66 6.89
CA ILE A 844 -65.53 -18.08 5.54
C ILE A 844 -66.60 -19.01 5.01
N ARG A 845 -67.19 -18.63 3.87
CA ARG A 845 -68.27 -19.38 3.22
C ARG A 845 -67.76 -20.06 1.96
N GLY A 846 -68.27 -21.25 1.65
CA GLY A 846 -67.97 -21.95 0.39
C GLY A 846 -66.75 -22.86 0.42
N ILE A 847 -66.25 -23.22 1.61
CA ILE A 847 -65.20 -24.23 1.78
C ILE A 847 -65.53 -25.13 2.97
N GLU A 848 -65.50 -26.44 2.73
CA GLU A 848 -65.67 -27.47 3.74
C GLU A 848 -64.35 -28.21 3.96
N ASN A 849 -64.15 -28.73 5.18
CA ASN A 849 -62.99 -29.53 5.56
C ASN A 849 -61.64 -28.86 5.25
N ALA A 850 -61.48 -27.58 5.62
CA ALA A 850 -60.23 -26.86 5.45
C ALA A 850 -59.06 -27.63 6.10
N THR A 851 -58.00 -27.83 5.33
CA THR A 851 -56.77 -28.53 5.73
C THR A 851 -55.66 -27.56 6.10
N THR A 852 -55.63 -26.38 5.47
CA THR A 852 -54.66 -25.32 5.77
C THR A 852 -55.31 -23.95 5.85
N VAL A 853 -54.78 -23.13 6.75
CA VAL A 853 -55.06 -21.70 6.84
C VAL A 853 -53.73 -20.97 6.80
N GLN A 854 -53.58 -20.04 5.86
CA GLN A 854 -52.36 -19.28 5.68
C GLN A 854 -52.66 -17.78 5.72
N LEU A 855 -51.74 -17.02 6.29
CA LEU A 855 -51.74 -15.57 6.29
C LEU A 855 -50.61 -15.10 5.40
N TYR A 856 -50.95 -14.35 4.36
CA TYR A 856 -50.00 -13.79 3.41
C TYR A 856 -49.89 -12.28 3.61
N SER A 857 -48.67 -11.75 3.56
CA SER A 857 -48.43 -10.33 3.34
C SER A 857 -48.78 -10.00 1.89
N PRO A 858 -49.55 -8.93 1.62
CA PRO A 858 -49.98 -8.56 0.27
C PRO A 858 -48.86 -7.86 -0.54
N VAL A 859 -47.60 -8.21 -0.31
CA VAL A 859 -46.43 -7.69 -1.04
C VAL A 859 -46.34 -8.30 -2.44
N ASN A 860 -45.83 -7.54 -3.40
CA ASN A 860 -45.59 -8.00 -4.77
C ASN A 860 -44.09 -8.02 -5.14
N ASN A 861 -43.75 -8.60 -6.31
CA ASN A 861 -42.36 -8.78 -6.74
C ASN A 861 -41.59 -7.46 -6.89
N ASN A 862 -42.24 -6.39 -7.34
CA ASN A 862 -41.58 -5.10 -7.52
C ASN A 862 -41.22 -4.45 -6.16
N GLU A 863 -42.02 -4.70 -5.12
CA GLU A 863 -41.73 -4.21 -3.76
C GLU A 863 -40.60 -5.01 -3.10
N LEU A 864 -40.41 -6.28 -3.46
CA LEU A 864 -39.33 -7.13 -2.94
C LEU A 864 -38.00 -6.94 -3.66
N GLY A 865 -38.01 -6.61 -4.96
CA GLY A 865 -36.82 -6.64 -5.79
C GLY A 865 -36.27 -8.07 -5.96
N GLY A 866 -34.95 -8.23 -6.00
CA GLY A 866 -34.28 -9.52 -5.92
C GLY A 866 -34.53 -10.18 -4.57
N HIS A 867 -35.02 -11.42 -4.58
CA HIS A 867 -35.41 -12.12 -3.37
C HIS A 867 -35.24 -13.65 -3.50
N PRO A 868 -34.86 -14.34 -2.42
CA PRO A 868 -34.62 -15.78 -2.46
C PRO A 868 -35.90 -16.64 -2.33
N ILE A 869 -36.98 -16.16 -1.70
CA ILE A 869 -38.21 -16.96 -1.50
C ILE A 869 -39.27 -16.59 -2.55
N PRO A 870 -39.60 -17.48 -3.51
CA PRO A 870 -40.63 -17.16 -4.50
C PRO A 870 -41.97 -16.83 -3.84
N ILE A 871 -42.53 -15.66 -4.12
CA ILE A 871 -43.89 -15.31 -3.73
C ILE A 871 -44.90 -15.79 -4.77
N ASN A 872 -46.13 -16.06 -4.32
CA ASN A 872 -47.21 -16.48 -5.20
C ASN A 872 -48.23 -15.34 -5.40
N GLN A 873 -49.31 -15.62 -6.13
CA GLN A 873 -50.37 -14.64 -6.41
C GLN A 873 -51.06 -14.04 -5.16
N TYR A 874 -50.85 -14.61 -3.97
CA TYR A 874 -51.37 -14.12 -2.70
C TYR A 874 -50.37 -13.26 -1.93
N GLY A 875 -49.11 -13.20 -2.40
CA GLY A 875 -47.98 -12.48 -1.80
C GLY A 875 -47.03 -13.39 -1.02
N PHE A 876 -46.40 -12.84 0.02
CA PHE A 876 -45.42 -13.54 0.85
C PHE A 876 -46.08 -14.29 2.01
N ALA A 877 -45.78 -15.59 2.17
CA ALA A 877 -46.39 -16.40 3.23
C ALA A 877 -45.81 -16.07 4.61
N LEU A 878 -46.60 -15.44 5.49
CA LEU A 878 -46.15 -15.08 6.84
C LEU A 878 -46.37 -16.22 7.85
N ILE A 879 -47.55 -16.85 7.81
CA ILE A 879 -47.93 -17.89 8.79
C ILE A 879 -48.73 -18.98 8.10
N THR A 880 -48.46 -20.24 8.46
CA THR A 880 -49.25 -21.41 8.03
C THR A 880 -49.73 -22.20 9.25
N TYR A 881 -51.04 -22.40 9.34
CA TYR A 881 -51.69 -23.29 10.29
C TYR A 881 -52.15 -24.56 9.56
N LYS A 882 -51.77 -25.73 10.07
CA LYS A 882 -52.31 -27.02 9.60
C LYS A 882 -53.48 -27.41 10.48
N LEU A 883 -54.61 -27.76 9.85
CA LEU A 883 -55.83 -28.17 10.53
C LEU A 883 -55.93 -29.69 10.54
N SER A 884 -56.23 -30.28 11.70
CA SER A 884 -56.50 -31.72 11.85
C SER A 884 -57.97 -31.94 12.21
N PRO A 885 -58.63 -32.98 11.66
CA PRO A 885 -59.99 -33.32 12.06
C PRO A 885 -60.03 -33.68 13.56
N GLY A 886 -60.78 -32.90 14.36
CA GLY A 886 -61.09 -33.25 15.76
C GLY A 886 -60.34 -32.52 16.87
N ASN A 887 -59.38 -31.62 16.58
CA ASN A 887 -58.68 -30.84 17.62
C ASN A 887 -59.08 -29.36 17.59
N SER A 888 -59.54 -28.85 18.73
CA SER A 888 -59.86 -27.43 18.96
C SER A 888 -58.63 -26.53 19.13
N GLN A 889 -57.42 -27.06 18.97
CA GLN A 889 -56.16 -26.32 18.96
C GLN A 889 -55.27 -26.84 17.83
N ALA A 890 -54.91 -25.95 16.89
CA ALA A 890 -54.03 -26.25 15.77
C ALA A 890 -52.59 -25.82 16.10
N ALA A 891 -51.61 -26.64 15.72
CA ALA A 891 -50.20 -26.25 15.78
C ALA A 891 -49.85 -25.40 14.55
N SER A 892 -49.21 -24.25 14.77
CA SER A 892 -48.61 -23.46 13.69
C SER A 892 -47.32 -24.15 13.21
N ASN A 893 -47.25 -24.51 11.92
CA ASN A 893 -46.01 -24.98 11.32
C ASN A 893 -45.58 -23.95 10.28
N GLN A 894 -44.53 -23.21 10.60
CA GLN A 894 -43.83 -22.35 9.64
C GLN A 894 -43.22 -23.22 8.53
N VAL A 895 -43.14 -22.65 7.32
CA VAL A 895 -42.47 -23.29 6.18
C VAL A 895 -40.98 -23.38 6.50
N SER A 896 -40.51 -24.57 6.86
CA SER A 896 -39.08 -24.88 6.96
C SER A 896 -38.55 -25.20 5.57
N THR A 897 -38.18 -24.19 4.80
CA THR A 897 -37.30 -24.39 3.65
C THR A 897 -35.86 -24.37 4.16
N LEU A 898 -35.20 -25.53 4.05
CA LEU A 898 -33.77 -25.80 4.30
C LEU A 898 -33.25 -25.49 5.71
N ASN A 899 -33.31 -26.47 6.63
CA ASN A 899 -32.41 -26.44 7.80
C ASN A 899 -31.97 -27.82 8.36
N ASN A 900 -32.18 -28.91 7.62
CA ASN A 900 -31.81 -30.26 8.09
C ASN A 900 -30.46 -30.79 7.56
N LEU A 901 -29.54 -29.92 7.11
CA LEU A 901 -28.17 -30.33 6.76
C LEU A 901 -27.05 -29.53 7.43
N TYR A 902 -27.33 -28.43 8.15
CA TYR A 902 -26.28 -27.61 8.77
C TYR A 902 -26.18 -27.72 10.30
N VAL A 903 -27.28 -28.06 11.00
CA VAL A 903 -27.29 -28.17 12.47
C VAL A 903 -26.45 -29.36 12.96
N GLY A 904 -26.23 -30.37 12.10
CA GLY A 904 -25.36 -31.52 12.40
C GLY A 904 -23.87 -31.24 12.33
N MET A 905 -23.41 -30.24 11.57
CA MET A 905 -21.97 -29.92 11.41
C MET A 905 -21.48 -28.89 12.44
N VAL A 906 -22.32 -27.95 12.86
CA VAL A 906 -21.94 -26.88 13.79
C VAL A 906 -21.67 -27.41 15.19
N ILE A 907 -22.41 -28.43 15.64
CA ILE A 907 -22.18 -29.06 16.95
C ILE A 907 -20.87 -29.88 16.93
N THR A 908 -20.51 -30.51 15.80
CA THR A 908 -19.27 -31.29 15.68
C THR A 908 -18.03 -30.38 15.62
N LEU A 909 -18.11 -29.23 14.94
CA LEU A 909 -17.01 -28.26 14.85
C LEU A 909 -16.75 -27.53 16.18
N ILE A 910 -17.79 -27.17 16.93
CA ILE A 910 -17.65 -26.56 18.27
C ILE A 910 -17.05 -27.55 19.28
N THR A 911 -17.39 -28.84 19.19
CA THR A 911 -16.75 -29.87 20.04
C THR A 911 -15.29 -30.13 19.67
N LEU A 912 -14.89 -29.97 18.40
CA LEU A 912 -13.50 -30.16 17.96
C LEU A 912 -12.59 -28.96 18.31
N SER A 913 -13.10 -27.73 18.30
CA SER A 913 -12.34 -26.52 18.69
C SER A 913 -12.05 -26.42 20.18
N ILE A 914 -12.79 -27.13 21.03
CA ILE A 914 -12.56 -27.17 22.50
C ILE A 914 -11.63 -28.34 22.88
N ILE A 915 -11.66 -29.45 22.15
CA ILE A 915 -10.90 -30.66 22.50
C ILE A 915 -9.43 -30.59 22.03
N ILE A 916 -9.15 -29.93 20.89
CA ILE A 916 -7.79 -29.84 20.33
C ILE A 916 -6.81 -29.03 21.23
N PRO A 917 -7.18 -27.88 21.83
CA PRO A 917 -6.29 -27.17 22.76
C PRO A 917 -6.07 -27.92 24.09
N LEU A 918 -7.05 -28.72 24.52
CA LEU A 918 -6.97 -29.53 25.74
C LEU A 918 -6.09 -30.78 25.57
N MET A 919 -5.97 -31.32 24.35
CA MET A 919 -5.04 -32.43 24.06
C MET A 919 -3.60 -31.98 23.80
N LEU A 920 -3.38 -30.79 23.23
CA LEU A 920 -2.03 -30.24 22.99
C LEU A 920 -1.30 -29.79 24.29
N ARG A 921 -2.02 -29.55 25.38
CA ARG A 921 -1.44 -29.23 26.70
C ARG A 921 -0.87 -30.44 27.47
N ARG A 922 -0.97 -31.66 26.94
CA ARG A 922 -0.42 -32.88 27.56
C ARG A 922 0.77 -33.49 26.81
N LEU A 923 1.24 -32.84 25.75
CA LEU A 923 2.36 -33.32 24.91
C LEU A 923 3.45 -32.25 24.63
N ILE A 924 3.50 -31.19 25.45
CA ILE A 924 4.66 -30.29 25.57
C ILE A 924 5.10 -30.25 27.03
#